data_AF-A0A7C7Z1M4-F1
#
_entry.id   AF-A0A7C7Z1M4-F1
#
_cell.length_a   1.000
_cell.length_b   1.000
_cell.length_c   1.000
_cell.angle_alpha   90.00
_cell.angle_beta   90.00
_cell.angle_gamma   90.00
#
_symmetry.space_group_name_H-M   'P 1'
#
loop_
_entity.id
_entity.type
_entity.pdbx_description
1 polymer ?
#
loop_
_entity_poly.entity_id
_entity_poly.type
_entity_poly.pdbx_seq_one_letter_code
_entity_poly.pdbx_strand_id
1 'polypeptide(L)'
;MNSRLSSSIIIAVFLSSLLVASMSTGNLQNTTSVSSQDNGSQDFTLDSLPDNQMSSARSSNNSTSHLAWEWASSAGSNTDDSGLDIATGPSGDVYILGQYKDTISFGTLCPTLGTFGSTISSIYVGKFDSTGACIWIVEVNSTLDAGIFGGAISVDSNENVYITSDFENNVEMGNTSLNSSYRLAFVAKLDLNGTWLWATPLSYSGAVSNGGRGHGIDTDTNGNVFFVGRSKGTGFDHGFIAKLNSSGVIQWQNELGGNQGSSLSDAAVDSNGNLYVAGWFKGPLSVQIGGTNEYFTSSHGTSGAGHRNSMLVGKLDSSGDWLWFRTTENGTETAESNSIAINSNDEIYVVGSFYTSPEFGPFTLSTGNTENGFVVKLNSSGDWKWAKHIDCAGTTIPYDVSTDTTGNAYITGKYNGNTVNIGSVYLSPVGGGYDIFVFMVDASGTSQWAQGAGGTDKDIGNAISIDHLGMVYTTGSFGATADFSQLSLITQGASDMFYARLSSDYDGDGDADTNDDDDDDDYILDVYDLCQFSEIGFRSVAAFDHDSDGCRDADEDEDDDNDGLNDNLDNCARGMTGWTSTNATDYDSDGCNDALEDQDDDSDGIEDYLDLCPRNSGNSTFEFEMGCRDDDGDGRPNIRDPFPHDPTEWSDLDGDGIGNNGDAFPFDSSQQSDGDEDGYGDNLAGRLPDLFPDNPTQWEDIDGDGLGDNQSGTAADPSLNDYDNDGYNDSIDILPKLASPGDHDNDGCLDEEDTFPLNYKECSDFDGDGEGDNADTDDDGDGWSDTDELRLNSNPLDSADYPVEGFEIIIPFPGGAIGLGAWDLMGIVVGIPLFTWIAFGFVTRNRRCLGFEVMLDEARTKQELEDIALKAEYALMLRLLGPHQGIRLERLRAELDDALDGEGMQFDENQTDMVDQELDQMDIRDEMPEIELADNPKGPPASIVAEGMTSGKNTSEAEPPSPNAVGIVGQDGYEWLQQGGATWHRAANSGSDWEQWLDD
;
A
#
# COMPACT_ATOMS: atom_id res chain seq x y z
N MET A 1 0.98 23.78 53.83
CA MET A 1 1.50 25.08 53.34
C MET A 1 1.79 24.94 51.87
N ASN A 2 1.59 26.00 51.08
CA ASN A 2 2.05 26.27 49.71
C ASN A 2 2.00 25.13 48.65
N SER A 3 1.51 25.30 47.41
CA SER A 3 0.34 25.98 46.81
C SER A 3 0.59 26.16 45.31
N ARG A 4 -0.44 25.97 44.46
CA ARG A 4 -0.50 26.35 43.02
C ARG A 4 0.32 25.44 42.08
N LEU A 5 -0.09 25.15 40.83
CA LEU A 5 -1.26 25.62 40.04
C LEU A 5 -1.67 24.56 38.97
N SER A 6 -2.99 24.50 38.62
CA SER A 6 -3.65 24.13 37.33
C SER A 6 -3.02 23.10 36.35
N SER A 7 -3.74 22.19 35.69
CA SER A 7 -5.18 21.84 35.59
C SER A 7 -5.28 20.35 35.19
N SER A 8 -6.05 19.50 35.88
CA SER A 8 -7.46 19.12 35.62
C SER A 8 -7.69 18.37 34.28
N ILE A 9 -8.05 17.07 34.23
CA ILE A 9 -9.28 16.35 34.71
C ILE A 9 -10.46 16.54 33.71
N ILE A 10 -11.17 15.52 33.21
CA ILE A 10 -11.19 14.04 33.42
C ILE A 10 -11.85 13.36 32.18
N ILE A 11 -11.62 12.07 31.96
CA ILE A 11 -12.66 11.06 31.60
C ILE A 11 -12.11 9.66 31.89
N ALA A 12 -12.97 8.73 32.29
CA ALA A 12 -12.64 7.33 32.50
C ALA A 12 -13.87 6.48 32.17
N VAL A 13 -13.66 5.37 31.43
CA VAL A 13 -14.68 4.35 31.20
C VAL A 13 -14.09 3.01 31.62
N PHE A 14 -14.78 2.31 32.51
CA PHE A 14 -14.48 0.93 32.88
C PHE A 14 -15.44 0.04 32.07
N LEU A 15 -14.92 -0.94 31.34
CA LEU A 15 -15.77 -1.97 30.72
C LEU A 15 -16.50 -2.76 31.80
N SER A 16 -17.76 -3.11 31.54
CA SER A 16 -18.44 -4.16 32.31
C SER A 16 -19.52 -4.91 31.53
N SER A 17 -19.27 -6.21 31.36
CA SER A 17 -20.26 -7.31 31.42
C SER A 17 -21.01 -7.77 30.16
N LEU A 18 -20.56 -8.94 29.69
CA LEU A 18 -21.36 -10.13 29.34
C LEU A 18 -22.37 -10.03 28.18
N LEU A 19 -21.97 -10.63 27.05
CA LEU A 19 -22.90 -11.31 26.16
C LEU A 19 -23.37 -12.64 26.81
N VAL A 20 -24.65 -13.00 26.67
CA VAL A 20 -25.19 -14.29 27.10
C VAL A 20 -25.94 -14.94 25.93
N ALA A 21 -25.28 -15.87 25.24
CA ALA A 21 -25.92 -16.68 24.20
C ALA A 21 -26.76 -17.80 24.84
N SER A 22 -28.07 -17.83 24.54
CA SER A 22 -28.97 -18.91 24.98
C SER A 22 -29.48 -19.72 23.79
N MET A 23 -29.16 -21.01 23.75
CA MET A 23 -29.70 -21.96 22.78
C MET A 23 -31.24 -22.03 22.83
N SER A 24 -31.88 -22.09 21.66
CA SER A 24 -33.30 -22.45 21.53
C SER A 24 -33.50 -23.40 20.34
N THR A 25 -33.96 -24.62 20.60
CA THR A 25 -34.27 -25.62 19.57
C THR A 25 -35.75 -25.60 19.22
N GLY A 26 -36.12 -25.43 17.94
CA GLY A 26 -37.52 -25.39 17.50
C GLY A 26 -37.76 -26.01 16.13
N ASN A 27 -38.31 -27.23 16.10
CA ASN A 27 -38.72 -27.92 14.87
C ASN A 27 -39.76 -27.12 14.06
N LEU A 28 -39.65 -27.20 12.72
CA LEU A 28 -40.81 -27.37 11.85
C LEU A 28 -40.64 -28.64 11.00
N GLN A 29 -41.75 -29.33 10.72
CA GLN A 29 -41.79 -30.60 9.99
C GLN A 29 -42.63 -30.48 8.71
N ASN A 30 -42.38 -31.42 7.79
CA ASN A 30 -43.27 -31.89 6.73
C ASN A 30 -43.63 -30.86 5.64
N THR A 31 -42.96 -30.90 4.47
CA THR A 31 -43.14 -31.87 3.37
C THR A 31 -44.46 -31.76 2.60
N THR A 32 -44.34 -31.40 1.32
CA THR A 32 -45.06 -32.09 0.23
C THR A 32 -44.08 -32.36 -0.91
N SER A 33 -44.09 -33.59 -1.41
CA SER A 33 -43.36 -34.03 -2.60
C SER A 33 -44.07 -33.54 -3.89
N VAL A 34 -43.49 -33.62 -5.09
CA VAL A 34 -43.35 -34.83 -5.92
C VAL A 34 -42.38 -34.60 -7.11
N SER A 35 -41.66 -35.66 -7.48
CA SER A 35 -40.87 -35.98 -8.71
C SER A 35 -41.00 -35.08 -9.97
N SER A 36 -40.02 -35.02 -10.89
CA SER A 36 -39.35 -36.21 -11.46
C SER A 36 -38.10 -36.01 -12.33
N GLN A 37 -37.15 -36.94 -12.14
CA GLN A 37 -36.27 -37.63 -13.12
C GLN A 37 -35.34 -36.85 -14.08
N ASP A 38 -34.15 -37.43 -14.24
CA ASP A 38 -33.10 -37.08 -15.20
C ASP A 38 -33.57 -37.16 -16.68
N ASN A 39 -32.96 -36.33 -17.54
CA ASN A 39 -32.18 -36.83 -18.69
C ASN A 39 -31.46 -35.73 -19.47
N GLY A 40 -30.23 -36.04 -19.90
CA GLY A 40 -29.77 -35.75 -21.26
C GLY A 40 -29.07 -34.41 -21.50
N SER A 41 -27.75 -34.47 -21.64
CA SER A 41 -26.95 -33.43 -22.29
C SER A 41 -27.35 -33.24 -23.76
N GLN A 42 -27.80 -32.04 -24.14
CA GLN A 42 -27.82 -31.57 -25.53
C GLN A 42 -27.25 -30.15 -25.57
N ASP A 43 -26.02 -30.07 -26.07
CA ASP A 43 -25.48 -28.87 -26.70
C ASP A 43 -26.47 -28.36 -27.77
N PHE A 44 -26.74 -27.06 -27.76
CA PHE A 44 -27.57 -26.39 -28.75
C PHE A 44 -27.08 -24.95 -28.96
N THR A 45 -26.39 -24.74 -30.08
CA THR A 45 -25.93 -23.42 -30.55
C THR A 45 -27.09 -22.44 -30.66
N LEU A 46 -26.99 -21.30 -29.96
CA LEU A 46 -27.89 -20.16 -30.13
C LEU A 46 -27.39 -19.28 -31.28
N ASP A 47 -28.10 -19.33 -32.40
CA ASP A 47 -27.90 -18.42 -33.54
C ASP A 47 -29.27 -17.90 -34.03
N SER A 48 -29.40 -16.58 -34.13
CA SER A 48 -30.56 -15.83 -34.61
C SER A 48 -31.92 -16.03 -33.88
N LEU A 49 -32.22 -15.12 -32.95
CA LEU A 49 -33.59 -14.61 -32.79
C LEU A 49 -33.58 -13.09 -33.02
N PRO A 50 -34.63 -12.51 -33.63
CA PRO A 50 -34.58 -11.14 -34.11
C PRO A 50 -34.94 -10.14 -33.01
N ASP A 51 -33.98 -9.31 -32.61
CA ASP A 51 -34.21 -8.22 -31.68
C ASP A 51 -35.19 -7.19 -32.26
N ASN A 52 -36.33 -7.02 -31.57
CA ASN A 52 -37.26 -5.95 -31.79
C ASN A 52 -38.31 -5.86 -30.66
N GLN A 53 -38.71 -4.63 -30.35
CA GLN A 53 -39.75 -4.25 -29.38
C GLN A 53 -39.31 -4.15 -27.89
N MET A 54 -38.06 -3.78 -27.59
CA MET A 54 -37.79 -3.09 -26.32
C MET A 54 -36.66 -2.03 -26.34
N SER A 55 -36.44 -1.35 -27.48
CA SER A 55 -35.47 -0.25 -27.61
C SER A 55 -36.11 1.01 -28.23
N SER A 56 -36.62 1.93 -27.39
CA SER A 56 -37.07 3.26 -27.86
C SER A 56 -37.11 4.36 -26.79
N ALA A 57 -36.19 4.40 -25.81
CA ALA A 57 -36.05 5.55 -24.90
C ALA A 57 -34.70 5.74 -24.12
N ARG A 58 -33.59 5.03 -24.39
CA ARG A 58 -32.26 5.51 -23.95
C ARG A 58 -31.59 6.25 -25.13
N SER A 59 -31.29 7.53 -24.92
CA SER A 59 -30.59 8.42 -25.86
C SER A 59 -29.35 8.90 -25.15
N SER A 60 -28.18 8.75 -25.75
CA SER A 60 -26.94 9.26 -25.17
C SER A 60 -26.98 10.78 -24.97
N ASN A 61 -26.21 11.25 -23.99
CA ASN A 61 -26.17 12.62 -23.43
C ASN A 61 -27.36 13.02 -22.54
N ASN A 62 -27.38 12.50 -21.31
CA ASN A 62 -27.45 13.34 -20.10
C ASN A 62 -27.23 12.48 -18.84
N SER A 63 -26.50 13.01 -17.86
CA SER A 63 -26.59 12.56 -16.47
C SER A 63 -27.90 13.05 -15.86
N THR A 64 -28.99 12.35 -16.17
CA THR A 64 -30.22 12.46 -15.39
C THR A 64 -30.02 11.67 -14.11
N SER A 65 -29.49 12.29 -13.06
CA SER A 65 -29.50 11.67 -11.74
C SER A 65 -30.94 11.34 -11.38
N HIS A 66 -31.23 10.05 -11.24
CA HIS A 66 -32.45 9.60 -10.61
C HIS A 66 -32.32 9.82 -9.09
N LEU A 67 -33.40 9.68 -8.33
CA LEU A 67 -33.33 9.72 -6.87
C LEU A 67 -34.29 8.67 -6.28
N ALA A 68 -33.76 7.73 -5.52
CA ALA A 68 -34.50 6.69 -4.83
C ALA A 68 -34.59 6.93 -3.31
N TRP A 69 -35.21 5.99 -2.58
CA TRP A 69 -35.49 6.15 -1.15
C TRP A 69 -34.36 5.61 -0.26
N GLU A 70 -33.34 6.41 0.02
CA GLU A 70 -32.23 6.07 0.92
C GLU A 70 -32.71 5.52 2.28
N TRP A 71 -33.61 6.26 2.95
CA TRP A 71 -34.22 5.80 4.19
C TRP A 71 -35.58 6.43 4.44
N ALA A 72 -36.42 5.71 5.18
CA ALA A 72 -37.71 6.19 5.68
C ALA A 72 -37.85 5.82 7.16
N SER A 73 -38.33 6.76 7.97
CA SER A 73 -38.56 6.59 9.41
C SER A 73 -39.95 7.07 9.81
N SER A 74 -40.53 6.46 10.84
CA SER A 74 -41.85 6.82 11.36
C SER A 74 -41.82 7.20 12.84
N ALA A 75 -42.79 8.03 13.24
CA ALA A 75 -43.13 8.26 14.64
C ALA A 75 -44.65 8.29 14.78
N GLY A 76 -45.18 7.70 15.84
CA GLY A 76 -46.62 7.46 15.93
C GLY A 76 -47.12 7.14 17.33
N SER A 77 -48.45 7.01 17.40
CA SER A 77 -49.21 6.73 18.62
C SER A 77 -50.44 5.88 18.30
N ASN A 78 -51.48 5.85 19.15
CA ASN A 78 -52.75 5.17 18.86
C ASN A 78 -53.73 6.04 18.04
N THR A 79 -53.31 7.23 17.58
CA THR A 79 -54.18 8.28 17.03
C THR A 79 -53.53 8.97 15.83
N ASP A 80 -54.30 9.75 15.05
CA ASP A 80 -53.76 10.42 13.87
C ASP A 80 -52.70 11.49 14.23
N ASP A 81 -51.44 11.23 13.90
CA ASP A 81 -50.27 12.08 14.04
C ASP A 81 -49.71 12.44 12.65
N SER A 82 -48.94 13.53 12.49
CA SER A 82 -48.53 14.02 11.16
C SER A 82 -47.33 14.97 11.22
N GLY A 83 -46.36 14.78 10.32
CA GLY A 83 -45.34 15.78 10.00
C GLY A 83 -46.01 16.94 9.27
N LEU A 84 -45.88 18.16 9.79
CA LEU A 84 -46.53 19.35 9.26
C LEU A 84 -45.63 20.08 8.26
N ASP A 85 -44.35 20.24 8.62
CA ASP A 85 -43.37 20.98 7.84
C ASP A 85 -41.92 20.54 8.14
N ILE A 86 -40.98 20.77 7.21
CA ILE A 86 -39.59 20.32 7.25
C ILE A 86 -38.62 21.35 6.65
N ALA A 87 -37.50 21.58 7.33
CA ALA A 87 -36.44 22.49 6.88
C ALA A 87 -35.04 21.92 7.12
N THR A 88 -34.13 22.06 6.16
CA THR A 88 -32.72 21.69 6.29
C THR A 88 -31.85 22.84 6.81
N GLY A 89 -30.92 22.55 7.72
CA GLY A 89 -29.94 23.51 8.21
C GLY A 89 -28.67 23.58 7.34
N PRO A 90 -27.84 24.64 7.50
CA PRO A 90 -26.55 24.77 6.79
C PRO A 90 -25.51 23.68 7.09
N SER A 91 -25.79 22.80 8.05
CA SER A 91 -24.99 21.64 8.45
C SER A 91 -25.37 20.34 7.72
N GLY A 92 -26.49 20.32 7.00
CA GLY A 92 -27.16 19.09 6.53
C GLY A 92 -28.13 18.47 7.55
N ASP A 93 -28.23 19.03 8.76
CA ASP A 93 -29.21 18.57 9.75
C ASP A 93 -30.66 18.90 9.35
N VAL A 94 -31.59 18.02 9.69
CA VAL A 94 -33.00 18.09 9.31
C VAL A 94 -33.86 18.52 10.50
N TYR A 95 -34.73 19.51 10.29
CA TYR A 95 -35.61 20.06 11.32
C TYR A 95 -37.07 19.82 10.94
N ILE A 96 -37.83 19.15 11.82
CA ILE A 96 -39.22 18.77 11.56
C ILE A 96 -40.14 19.42 12.60
N LEU A 97 -41.23 20.03 12.11
CA LEU A 97 -42.38 20.44 12.89
C LEU A 97 -43.49 19.39 12.72
N GLY A 98 -43.87 18.70 13.79
CA GLY A 98 -44.90 17.66 13.74
C GLY A 98 -46.02 17.84 14.76
N GLN A 99 -47.16 17.20 14.49
CA GLN A 99 -48.38 17.19 15.30
C GLN A 99 -48.71 15.78 15.80
N TYR A 100 -49.18 15.68 17.05
CA TYR A 100 -49.66 14.42 17.62
C TYR A 100 -50.81 14.61 18.62
N LYS A 101 -51.50 13.52 18.99
CA LYS A 101 -52.67 13.52 19.90
C LYS A 101 -52.62 12.54 21.08
N ASP A 102 -51.86 11.45 20.95
CA ASP A 102 -51.56 10.51 22.04
C ASP A 102 -50.04 10.41 22.22
N THR A 103 -49.57 9.54 23.12
CA THR A 103 -48.17 9.38 23.50
C THR A 103 -47.33 8.92 22.31
N ILE A 104 -46.61 9.85 21.66
CA ILE A 104 -45.85 9.60 20.43
C ILE A 104 -44.44 9.08 20.71
N SER A 105 -44.04 8.01 20.02
CA SER A 105 -42.69 7.42 20.09
C SER A 105 -41.99 7.44 18.75
N PHE A 106 -40.79 8.01 18.73
CA PHE A 106 -39.88 8.12 17.58
C PHE A 106 -38.82 7.01 17.67
N GLY A 107 -39.25 5.77 17.42
CA GLY A 107 -38.40 4.58 17.55
C GLY A 107 -37.81 4.39 18.97
N THR A 108 -36.56 3.94 19.02
CA THR A 108 -35.80 3.64 20.25
C THR A 108 -34.73 4.70 20.60
N LEU A 109 -34.47 5.66 19.71
CA LEU A 109 -33.34 6.60 19.82
C LEU A 109 -33.73 7.95 20.45
N CYS A 110 -34.96 8.42 20.25
CA CYS A 110 -35.45 9.66 20.87
C CYS A 110 -36.12 9.45 22.24
N PRO A 111 -36.33 10.53 23.02
CA PRO A 111 -37.35 10.56 24.07
C PRO A 111 -38.77 10.39 23.52
N THR A 112 -39.59 9.54 24.15
CA THR A 112 -41.05 9.51 23.94
C THR A 112 -41.71 10.78 24.50
N LEU A 113 -42.64 11.41 23.76
CA LEU A 113 -43.40 12.56 24.25
C LEU A 113 -44.72 12.14 24.90
N GLY A 114 -45.13 12.89 25.94
CA GLY A 114 -46.28 12.56 26.78
C GLY A 114 -47.60 13.18 26.28
N THR A 115 -48.66 13.00 27.07
CA THR A 115 -49.99 13.58 26.80
C THR A 115 -50.48 14.50 27.91
N PHE A 116 -51.13 15.59 27.51
CA PHE A 116 -51.87 16.49 28.40
C PHE A 116 -53.40 16.29 28.36
N GLY A 117 -53.90 15.39 27.50
CA GLY A 117 -55.29 14.94 27.46
C GLY A 117 -55.68 14.34 26.11
N SER A 118 -56.44 13.24 26.11
CA SER A 118 -56.74 12.42 24.92
C SER A 118 -57.78 13.03 23.95
N THR A 119 -57.79 14.36 23.79
CA THR A 119 -58.73 15.12 22.92
C THR A 119 -58.10 16.36 22.28
N ILE A 120 -56.85 16.68 22.56
CA ILE A 120 -56.14 17.86 22.04
C ILE A 120 -54.92 17.45 21.23
N SER A 121 -54.62 18.22 20.19
CA SER A 121 -53.39 18.11 19.41
C SER A 121 -52.29 19.00 20.02
N SER A 122 -51.15 18.39 20.32
CA SER A 122 -49.86 19.05 20.59
C SER A 122 -49.06 19.21 19.29
N ILE A 123 -47.97 19.98 19.34
CA ILE A 123 -46.91 19.96 18.34
C ILE A 123 -45.54 19.82 19.03
N TYR A 124 -44.55 19.35 18.29
CA TYR A 124 -43.15 19.32 18.71
C TYR A 124 -42.25 19.91 17.61
N VAL A 125 -41.02 20.27 17.99
CA VAL A 125 -39.92 20.54 17.07
C VAL A 125 -38.83 19.50 17.29
N GLY A 126 -38.41 18.80 16.24
CA GLY A 126 -37.32 17.83 16.28
C GLY A 126 -36.15 18.25 15.40
N LYS A 127 -34.93 17.97 15.85
CA LYS A 127 -33.70 18.03 15.06
C LYS A 127 -33.14 16.62 14.91
N PHE A 128 -32.84 16.26 13.67
CA PHE A 128 -32.27 15.00 13.24
C PHE A 128 -31.00 15.27 12.40
N ASP A 129 -30.07 14.33 12.34
CA ASP A 129 -28.96 14.39 11.38
C ASP A 129 -29.38 13.86 9.99
N SER A 130 -28.48 13.89 9.02
CA SER A 130 -28.71 13.41 7.65
C SER A 130 -28.98 11.90 7.53
N THR A 131 -28.67 11.11 8.57
CA THR A 131 -29.04 9.68 8.66
C THR A 131 -30.45 9.46 9.25
N GLY A 132 -31.17 10.55 9.56
CA GLY A 132 -32.46 10.51 10.22
C GLY A 132 -32.39 10.21 11.72
N ALA A 133 -31.18 10.12 12.29
CA ALA A 133 -30.98 9.84 13.70
C ALA A 133 -31.21 11.09 14.58
N CYS A 134 -31.62 10.84 15.83
CA CYS A 134 -32.31 11.82 16.65
C CYS A 134 -31.36 12.64 17.54
N ILE A 135 -31.22 13.94 17.26
CA ILE A 135 -30.34 14.84 18.04
C ILE A 135 -31.10 15.41 19.25
N TRP A 136 -32.26 16.03 19.02
CA TRP A 136 -33.15 16.49 20.10
C TRP A 136 -34.60 16.63 19.63
N ILE A 137 -35.55 16.53 20.57
CA ILE A 137 -36.98 16.80 20.35
C ILE A 137 -37.52 17.62 21.53
N VAL A 138 -38.32 18.65 21.25
CA VAL A 138 -38.94 19.52 22.26
C VAL A 138 -40.43 19.79 21.98
N GLU A 139 -41.26 19.65 23.01
CA GLU A 139 -42.72 19.81 22.96
C GLU A 139 -43.19 21.27 23.14
N VAL A 140 -44.27 21.63 22.45
CA VAL A 140 -45.08 22.84 22.67
C VAL A 140 -46.34 22.43 23.43
N ASN A 141 -46.31 22.52 24.76
CA ASN A 141 -47.36 21.98 25.62
C ASN A 141 -48.64 22.82 25.51
N SER A 142 -49.79 22.21 25.16
CA SER A 142 -51.11 22.82 25.34
C SER A 142 -51.81 22.26 26.59
N THR A 143 -52.45 23.13 27.36
CA THR A 143 -52.96 22.80 28.72
C THR A 143 -54.48 22.83 28.87
N LEU A 144 -55.22 23.20 27.82
CA LEU A 144 -56.69 23.37 27.84
C LEU A 144 -57.33 23.02 26.49
N ASP A 145 -58.66 22.91 26.50
CA ASP A 145 -59.56 22.19 25.56
C ASP A 145 -59.70 22.80 24.14
N ALA A 146 -58.61 23.31 23.56
CA ALA A 146 -58.51 23.78 22.19
C ALA A 146 -57.11 23.51 21.64
N GLY A 147 -56.98 22.45 20.83
CA GLY A 147 -55.69 21.99 20.29
C GLY A 147 -55.04 22.96 19.30
N ILE A 148 -53.76 22.73 19.07
CA ILE A 148 -52.88 23.40 18.10
C ILE A 148 -53.12 22.78 16.71
N PHE A 149 -53.09 23.54 15.60
CA PHE A 149 -53.32 22.98 14.25
C PHE A 149 -52.44 23.62 13.18
N GLY A 150 -51.70 22.79 12.44
CA GLY A 150 -50.83 23.23 11.34
C GLY A 150 -49.70 24.13 11.83
N GLY A 151 -48.90 24.60 10.89
CA GLY A 151 -47.74 25.42 11.18
C GLY A 151 -46.68 25.26 10.10
N ALA A 152 -45.60 26.02 10.25
CA ALA A 152 -44.44 25.94 9.38
C ALA A 152 -43.14 26.19 10.18
N ILE A 153 -42.00 25.82 9.62
CA ILE A 153 -40.66 25.85 10.20
C ILE A 153 -39.65 26.47 9.22
N SER A 154 -38.77 27.34 9.72
CA SER A 154 -37.65 27.91 8.96
C SER A 154 -36.43 28.02 9.85
N VAL A 155 -35.23 27.91 9.27
CA VAL A 155 -33.96 27.81 9.99
C VAL A 155 -33.02 28.91 9.49
N ASP A 156 -32.49 29.76 10.38
CA ASP A 156 -31.52 30.78 9.95
C ASP A 156 -30.10 30.22 9.81
N SER A 157 -29.23 31.01 9.17
CA SER A 157 -27.82 30.66 8.89
C SER A 157 -26.92 30.47 10.13
N ASN A 158 -27.47 30.53 11.34
CA ASN A 158 -26.80 30.21 12.60
C ASN A 158 -27.51 29.04 13.31
N GLU A 159 -28.29 28.25 12.58
CA GLU A 159 -29.10 27.12 13.06
C GLU A 159 -30.05 27.48 14.21
N ASN A 160 -30.60 28.69 14.20
CA ASN A 160 -31.78 28.96 15.01
C ASN A 160 -33.03 28.53 14.27
N VAL A 161 -33.90 27.81 14.96
CA VAL A 161 -35.18 27.34 14.43
C VAL A 161 -36.28 28.34 14.75
N TYR A 162 -37.12 28.64 13.78
CA TYR A 162 -38.30 29.47 13.92
C TYR A 162 -39.52 28.66 13.52
N ILE A 163 -40.56 28.67 14.36
CA ILE A 163 -41.83 28.03 14.04
C ILE A 163 -42.98 29.03 14.07
N THR A 164 -43.99 28.74 13.26
CA THR A 164 -45.32 29.34 13.34
C THR A 164 -46.38 28.28 13.58
N SER A 165 -47.39 28.57 14.39
CA SER A 165 -48.59 27.74 14.52
C SER A 165 -49.74 28.57 15.10
N ASP A 166 -50.85 27.93 15.50
CA ASP A 166 -51.97 28.56 16.20
C ASP A 166 -52.21 27.97 17.59
N PHE A 167 -52.59 28.82 18.55
CA PHE A 167 -52.86 28.43 19.93
C PHE A 167 -54.14 29.07 20.45
N GLU A 168 -54.84 28.39 21.36
CA GLU A 168 -55.99 28.91 22.09
C GLU A 168 -55.89 28.44 23.55
N ASN A 169 -56.36 29.27 24.49
CA ASN A 169 -56.08 29.13 25.93
C ASN A 169 -54.59 29.34 26.28
N ASN A 170 -53.89 28.33 26.81
CA ASN A 170 -52.57 28.46 27.44
C ASN A 170 -51.59 27.43 26.88
N VAL A 171 -50.50 27.92 26.29
CA VAL A 171 -49.42 27.12 25.69
C VAL A 171 -48.08 27.47 26.34
N GLU A 172 -47.26 26.45 26.61
CA GLU A 172 -46.01 26.56 27.37
C GLU A 172 -44.81 26.00 26.57
N MET A 173 -43.85 26.89 26.30
CA MET A 173 -42.63 26.70 25.52
C MET A 173 -41.42 26.95 26.44
N GLY A 174 -41.00 25.92 27.17
CA GLY A 174 -39.97 26.02 28.19
C GLY A 174 -40.35 27.00 29.31
N ASN A 175 -39.65 28.13 29.41
CA ASN A 175 -39.97 29.20 30.36
C ASN A 175 -40.94 30.27 29.81
N THR A 176 -41.37 30.15 28.55
CA THR A 176 -42.26 31.12 27.87
C THR A 176 -43.69 30.58 27.86
N SER A 177 -44.64 31.34 28.41
CA SER A 177 -46.08 30.98 28.40
C SER A 177 -46.88 31.97 27.56
N LEU A 178 -47.62 31.49 26.56
CA LEU A 178 -48.59 32.28 25.80
C LEU A 178 -50.00 32.00 26.32
N ASN A 179 -50.80 33.06 26.51
CA ASN A 179 -52.16 32.94 27.03
C ASN A 179 -53.14 33.85 26.28
N SER A 180 -54.23 33.28 25.75
CA SER A 180 -55.29 34.00 25.04
C SER A 180 -56.63 33.28 25.14
N SER A 181 -57.71 34.03 25.42
CA SER A 181 -59.09 33.52 25.38
C SER A 181 -59.70 33.49 23.97
N TYR A 182 -58.89 33.74 22.94
CA TYR A 182 -59.20 33.58 21.53
C TYR A 182 -58.04 32.85 20.87
N ARG A 183 -58.33 32.05 19.85
CA ARG A 183 -57.28 31.44 19.02
C ARG A 183 -56.41 32.53 18.37
N LEU A 184 -55.09 32.44 18.44
CA LEU A 184 -54.19 33.38 17.78
C LEU A 184 -53.08 32.59 17.09
N ALA A 185 -52.53 33.15 16.01
CA ALA A 185 -51.25 32.68 15.52
C ALA A 185 -50.12 33.11 16.47
N PHE A 186 -49.02 32.35 16.51
CA PHE A 186 -47.80 32.77 17.19
C PHE A 186 -46.58 32.46 16.32
N VAL A 187 -45.50 33.21 16.55
CA VAL A 187 -44.15 32.90 16.06
C VAL A 187 -43.27 32.63 17.28
N ALA A 188 -42.46 31.58 17.24
CA ALA A 188 -41.50 31.27 18.31
C ALA A 188 -40.12 30.95 17.73
N LYS A 189 -39.09 31.15 18.56
CA LYS A 189 -37.68 30.90 18.22
C LYS A 189 -37.04 29.94 19.22
N LEU A 190 -36.28 28.98 18.72
CA LEU A 190 -35.37 28.10 19.45
C LEU A 190 -33.92 28.39 19.03
N ASP A 191 -32.95 27.98 19.86
CA ASP A 191 -31.56 27.85 19.43
C ASP A 191 -31.25 26.46 18.86
N LEU A 192 -30.03 26.30 18.33
CA LEU A 192 -29.42 25.04 17.85
C LEU A 192 -29.54 23.85 18.82
N ASN A 193 -29.75 24.10 20.13
CA ASN A 193 -29.83 23.09 21.18
C ASN A 193 -31.30 22.79 21.59
N GLY A 194 -32.29 23.27 20.83
CA GLY A 194 -33.72 23.14 21.15
C GLY A 194 -34.19 24.06 22.29
N THR A 195 -33.41 25.06 22.70
CA THR A 195 -33.79 25.94 23.81
C THR A 195 -34.70 27.06 23.33
N TRP A 196 -35.95 27.08 23.80
CA TRP A 196 -36.90 28.17 23.57
C TRP A 196 -36.34 29.53 24.01
N LEU A 197 -36.11 30.43 23.05
CA LEU A 197 -35.57 31.78 23.27
C LEU A 197 -36.68 32.82 23.48
N TRP A 198 -37.70 32.80 22.64
CA TRP A 198 -38.88 33.68 22.74
C TRP A 198 -40.07 33.12 21.97
N ALA A 199 -41.28 33.58 22.34
CA ALA A 199 -42.50 33.37 21.56
C ALA A 199 -43.37 34.64 21.60
N THR A 200 -43.92 35.02 20.43
CA THR A 200 -44.69 36.25 20.24
C THR A 200 -46.06 35.91 19.64
N PRO A 201 -47.18 36.21 20.35
CA PRO A 201 -48.53 36.01 19.83
C PRO A 201 -48.92 37.16 18.90
N LEU A 202 -49.46 36.82 17.73
CA LEU A 202 -49.86 37.80 16.72
C LEU A 202 -51.33 38.21 16.92
N SER A 203 -51.59 39.52 16.96
CA SER A 203 -52.89 40.09 17.33
C SER A 203 -53.49 40.95 16.21
N TYR A 204 -54.68 40.58 15.74
CA TYR A 204 -55.38 41.20 14.61
C TYR A 204 -56.07 42.52 14.97
N SER A 205 -56.16 43.45 14.02
CA SER A 205 -56.60 44.81 14.35
C SER A 205 -58.13 44.94 14.36
N GLY A 206 -58.71 45.38 15.49
CA GLY A 206 -60.15 45.64 15.62
C GLY A 206 -61.07 44.42 15.81
N ALA A 207 -60.54 43.19 15.75
CA ALA A 207 -61.32 41.96 15.95
C ALA A 207 -61.59 41.68 17.44
N VAL A 208 -62.75 42.11 17.94
CA VAL A 208 -63.16 41.94 19.36
C VAL A 208 -63.54 40.50 19.79
N SER A 209 -63.30 39.46 18.98
CA SER A 209 -63.77 38.11 19.34
C SER A 209 -63.19 36.88 18.61
N ASN A 210 -62.16 36.97 17.75
CA ASN A 210 -61.91 35.90 16.77
C ASN A 210 -60.45 35.46 16.58
N GLY A 211 -60.38 34.30 15.92
CA GLY A 211 -59.20 33.47 15.70
C GLY A 211 -58.13 34.03 14.74
N GLY A 212 -57.09 33.22 14.54
CA GLY A 212 -56.24 33.25 13.35
C GLY A 212 -55.33 32.02 13.28
N ARG A 213 -54.60 31.88 12.16
CA ARG A 213 -53.66 30.78 11.90
C ARG A 213 -52.39 31.29 11.22
N GLY A 214 -51.25 30.72 11.60
CA GLY A 214 -50.06 30.68 10.75
C GLY A 214 -50.14 29.51 9.78
N HIS A 215 -49.59 29.70 8.59
CA HIS A 215 -49.48 28.65 7.58
C HIS A 215 -48.06 28.56 6.98
N GLY A 216 -47.34 29.69 6.83
CA GLY A 216 -45.94 29.73 6.34
C GLY A 216 -45.06 30.71 7.13
N ILE A 217 -43.75 30.48 7.14
CA ILE A 217 -42.75 31.29 7.86
C ILE A 217 -41.40 31.23 7.14
N ASP A 218 -40.70 32.37 7.04
CA ASP A 218 -39.34 32.40 6.52
C ASP A 218 -38.49 33.54 7.13
N THR A 219 -37.17 33.53 6.94
CA THR A 219 -36.23 34.46 7.58
C THR A 219 -35.26 35.15 6.62
N ASP A 220 -35.01 36.45 6.83
CA ASP A 220 -33.91 37.13 6.11
C ASP A 220 -32.54 36.89 6.77
N THR A 221 -31.47 37.14 6.03
CA THR A 221 -30.06 37.00 6.45
C THR A 221 -29.65 37.85 7.67
N ASN A 222 -30.54 38.70 8.21
CA ASN A 222 -30.34 39.45 9.44
C ASN A 222 -31.11 38.84 10.63
N GLY A 223 -31.75 37.67 10.43
CA GLY A 223 -32.61 37.00 11.40
C GLY A 223 -33.95 37.70 11.63
N ASN A 224 -34.42 38.55 10.72
CA ASN A 224 -35.82 38.99 10.79
C ASN A 224 -36.72 37.88 10.25
N VAL A 225 -37.88 37.70 10.89
CA VAL A 225 -38.83 36.63 10.62
C VAL A 225 -40.05 37.20 9.93
N PHE A 226 -40.46 36.59 8.84
CA PHE A 226 -41.67 36.91 8.12
C PHE A 226 -42.68 35.79 8.33
N PHE A 227 -43.89 36.17 8.71
CA PHE A 227 -45.01 35.28 8.96
C PHE A 227 -46.06 35.47 7.87
N VAL A 228 -46.69 34.39 7.44
CA VAL A 228 -47.97 34.44 6.71
C VAL A 228 -49.01 33.45 7.23
N GLY A 229 -50.27 33.78 6.96
CA GLY A 229 -51.41 32.91 7.21
C GLY A 229 -52.73 33.67 7.07
N ARG A 230 -53.62 33.56 8.05
CA ARG A 230 -54.91 34.26 8.07
C ARG A 230 -55.37 34.73 9.44
N SER A 231 -56.02 35.88 9.47
CA SER A 231 -56.93 36.30 10.54
C SER A 231 -58.33 35.72 10.30
N LYS A 232 -59.10 35.54 11.37
CA LYS A 232 -60.51 35.12 11.32
C LYS A 232 -61.37 36.33 11.65
N GLY A 233 -62.19 36.82 10.72
CA GLY A 233 -63.07 37.97 10.95
C GLY A 233 -64.39 37.60 11.65
N THR A 234 -65.20 38.61 12.00
CA THR A 234 -66.63 38.41 12.30
C THR A 234 -67.49 38.20 11.04
N GLY A 235 -66.87 37.76 9.94
CA GLY A 235 -67.46 37.70 8.59
C GLY A 235 -66.71 36.71 7.72
N PHE A 236 -65.64 37.16 7.07
CA PHE A 236 -64.71 36.31 6.31
C PHE A 236 -63.32 36.31 6.97
N ASP A 237 -62.53 35.28 6.68
CA ASP A 237 -61.10 35.23 7.00
C ASP A 237 -60.32 36.15 6.05
N HIS A 238 -59.20 36.73 6.50
CA HIS A 238 -58.33 37.56 5.67
C HIS A 238 -56.87 37.12 5.77
N GLY A 239 -56.15 37.13 4.65
CA GLY A 239 -54.71 36.87 4.64
C GLY A 239 -53.97 37.84 5.55
N PHE A 240 -53.04 37.35 6.36
CA PHE A 240 -52.29 38.15 7.34
C PHE A 240 -50.80 37.98 7.15
N ILE A 241 -50.05 39.09 7.19
CA ILE A 241 -48.59 39.14 7.05
C ILE A 241 -48.03 39.91 8.25
N ALA A 242 -46.92 39.45 8.82
CA ALA A 242 -46.17 40.22 9.81
C ALA A 242 -44.66 40.05 9.63
N LYS A 243 -43.89 41.12 9.88
CA LYS A 243 -42.43 41.03 10.04
C LYS A 243 -42.05 41.25 11.50
N LEU A 244 -41.27 40.35 12.06
CA LEU A 244 -40.66 40.43 13.39
C LEU A 244 -39.15 40.55 13.23
N ASN A 245 -38.45 41.14 14.20
CA ASN A 245 -36.99 41.05 14.25
C ASN A 245 -36.51 39.79 14.99
N SER A 246 -35.20 39.52 14.97
CA SER A 246 -34.57 38.37 15.65
C SER A 246 -34.79 38.29 17.17
N SER A 247 -35.32 39.35 17.78
CA SER A 247 -35.74 39.41 19.20
C SER A 247 -37.25 39.20 19.40
N GLY A 248 -37.98 38.77 18.37
CA GLY A 248 -39.43 38.53 18.42
C GLY A 248 -40.30 39.78 18.44
N VAL A 249 -39.74 40.97 18.17
CA VAL A 249 -40.50 42.23 18.18
C VAL A 249 -41.09 42.50 16.80
N ILE A 250 -42.41 42.57 16.70
CA ILE A 250 -43.15 42.95 15.49
C ILE A 250 -42.69 44.34 15.02
N GLN A 251 -42.20 44.42 13.79
CA GLN A 251 -41.82 45.67 13.12
C GLN A 251 -43.02 46.27 12.39
N TRP A 252 -43.77 45.43 11.64
CA TRP A 252 -45.01 45.78 10.96
C TRP A 252 -45.92 44.55 10.80
N GLN A 253 -47.22 44.79 10.59
CA GLN A 253 -48.21 43.75 10.29
C GLN A 253 -49.31 44.31 9.39
N ASN A 254 -49.77 43.51 8.41
CA ASN A 254 -50.69 43.89 7.35
C ASN A 254 -51.78 42.83 7.13
N GLU A 255 -52.99 43.25 6.77
CA GLU A 255 -54.14 42.39 6.46
C GLU A 255 -54.55 42.55 4.98
N LEU A 256 -54.54 41.46 4.19
CA LEU A 256 -54.94 41.42 2.78
C LEU A 256 -56.47 41.34 2.65
N GLY A 257 -57.14 42.38 3.13
CA GLY A 257 -58.60 42.42 3.31
C GLY A 257 -59.42 42.42 2.03
N GLY A 258 -60.17 41.33 1.78
CA GLY A 258 -61.11 41.18 0.65
C GLY A 258 -62.57 41.09 1.07
N ASN A 259 -63.51 41.43 0.17
CA ASN A 259 -64.95 41.45 0.49
C ASN A 259 -65.60 40.06 0.65
N GLN A 260 -64.95 38.97 0.23
CA GLN A 260 -65.43 37.59 0.41
C GLN A 260 -64.36 36.66 1.05
N GLY A 261 -63.26 37.24 1.53
CA GLY A 261 -62.20 36.55 2.26
C GLY A 261 -60.93 36.21 1.44
N SER A 262 -59.87 35.87 2.16
CA SER A 262 -58.55 35.53 1.65
C SER A 262 -57.77 34.71 2.66
N SER A 263 -56.77 33.97 2.20
CA SER A 263 -55.73 33.36 3.03
C SER A 263 -54.42 33.44 2.28
N LEU A 264 -53.34 33.68 3.01
CA LEU A 264 -52.03 33.27 2.52
C LEU A 264 -51.82 31.81 2.93
N SER A 265 -51.10 31.07 2.11
CA SER A 265 -50.70 29.69 2.38
C SER A 265 -49.25 29.68 2.83
N ASP A 266 -48.37 30.36 2.09
CA ASP A 266 -46.93 30.26 2.29
C ASP A 266 -46.14 31.50 1.80
N ALA A 267 -44.87 31.62 2.17
CA ALA A 267 -43.98 32.75 1.90
C ALA A 267 -42.49 32.39 1.90
N ALA A 268 -41.72 33.02 1.00
CA ALA A 268 -40.26 32.96 0.93
C ALA A 268 -39.63 34.38 0.82
N VAL A 269 -38.37 34.54 1.19
CA VAL A 269 -37.70 35.83 1.37
C VAL A 269 -36.39 35.92 0.59
N ASP A 270 -36.22 36.94 -0.26
CA ASP A 270 -34.95 37.10 -0.98
C ASP A 270 -33.79 37.61 -0.11
N SER A 271 -32.57 37.47 -0.65
CA SER A 271 -31.33 37.99 -0.05
C SER A 271 -31.33 39.50 0.24
N ASN A 272 -32.28 40.27 -0.32
CA ASN A 272 -32.46 41.70 -0.06
C ASN A 272 -33.53 41.97 1.03
N GLY A 273 -34.16 40.92 1.58
CA GLY A 273 -35.19 40.99 2.61
C GLY A 273 -36.57 41.42 2.09
N ASN A 274 -36.88 41.20 0.81
CA ASN A 274 -38.24 41.34 0.28
C ASN A 274 -38.99 40.02 0.47
N LEU A 275 -40.30 40.11 0.74
CA LEU A 275 -41.17 38.95 0.97
C LEU A 275 -41.95 38.61 -0.30
N TYR A 276 -41.91 37.34 -0.71
CA TYR A 276 -42.86 36.77 -1.67
C TYR A 276 -43.93 36.00 -0.89
N VAL A 277 -45.18 36.06 -1.34
CA VAL A 277 -46.31 35.35 -0.71
C VAL A 277 -47.17 34.65 -1.75
N ALA A 278 -47.69 33.48 -1.38
CA ALA A 278 -48.68 32.75 -2.17
C ALA A 278 -49.95 32.43 -1.34
N GLY A 279 -51.05 32.12 -2.03
CA GLY A 279 -52.28 31.67 -1.40
C GLY A 279 -53.51 31.83 -2.28
N TRP A 280 -54.63 32.27 -1.69
CA TRP A 280 -55.89 32.48 -2.40
C TRP A 280 -56.74 33.63 -1.86
N PHE A 281 -57.58 34.20 -2.73
CA PHE A 281 -58.58 35.21 -2.38
C PHE A 281 -59.94 34.91 -3.02
N LYS A 282 -60.97 35.64 -2.56
CA LYS A 282 -62.35 35.52 -2.99
C LYS A 282 -63.00 36.89 -3.19
N GLY A 283 -63.78 37.00 -4.26
CA GLY A 283 -64.50 38.20 -4.66
C GLY A 283 -63.58 39.30 -5.21
N PRO A 284 -64.01 40.58 -5.13
CA PRO A 284 -63.15 41.71 -5.44
C PRO A 284 -62.18 41.98 -4.27
N LEU A 285 -60.89 42.02 -4.60
CA LEU A 285 -59.77 42.43 -3.76
C LEU A 285 -59.18 43.73 -4.32
N SER A 286 -58.62 44.58 -3.46
CA SER A 286 -57.86 45.76 -3.88
C SER A 286 -56.55 45.82 -3.11
N VAL A 287 -55.47 46.14 -3.81
CA VAL A 287 -54.10 46.12 -3.30
C VAL A 287 -53.45 47.46 -3.62
N GLN A 288 -52.70 48.01 -2.66
CA GLN A 288 -51.95 49.26 -2.85
C GLN A 288 -50.54 48.94 -3.34
N ILE A 289 -50.31 49.11 -4.65
CA ILE A 289 -49.05 48.79 -5.34
C ILE A 289 -48.45 50.10 -5.85
N GLY A 290 -47.21 50.41 -5.45
CA GLY A 290 -46.55 51.68 -5.81
C GLY A 290 -47.33 52.96 -5.44
N GLY A 291 -48.23 52.88 -4.45
CA GLY A 291 -49.17 53.95 -4.07
C GLY A 291 -50.45 54.05 -4.92
N THR A 292 -50.60 53.25 -5.97
CA THR A 292 -51.85 53.13 -6.75
C THR A 292 -52.75 52.00 -6.22
N ASN A 293 -54.08 52.17 -6.31
CA ASN A 293 -55.03 51.12 -5.94
C ASN A 293 -55.33 50.27 -7.16
N GLU A 294 -54.80 49.05 -7.18
CA GLU A 294 -55.15 48.03 -8.17
C GLU A 294 -56.33 47.17 -7.66
N TYR A 295 -57.02 46.51 -8.58
CA TYR A 295 -58.27 45.79 -8.32
C TYR A 295 -58.27 44.45 -9.03
N PHE A 296 -58.38 43.37 -8.27
CA PHE A 296 -58.38 41.99 -8.75
C PHE A 296 -59.72 41.34 -8.42
N THR A 297 -60.24 40.46 -9.29
CA THR A 297 -61.61 39.92 -9.14
C THR A 297 -61.72 38.45 -9.52
N SER A 298 -62.07 37.58 -8.58
CA SER A 298 -62.65 36.27 -8.91
C SER A 298 -64.07 36.50 -9.47
N SER A 299 -64.35 36.18 -10.73
CA SER A 299 -65.61 36.47 -11.42
C SER A 299 -66.65 35.35 -11.30
N HIS A 300 -66.88 34.84 -10.08
CA HIS A 300 -67.83 33.77 -9.82
C HIS A 300 -69.13 34.20 -9.11
N GLY A 301 -70.28 33.86 -9.72
CA GLY A 301 -71.62 34.23 -9.24
C GLY A 301 -72.08 33.48 -7.96
N THR A 302 -73.05 34.05 -7.24
CA THR A 302 -73.45 33.66 -5.87
C THR A 302 -74.30 32.38 -5.75
N SER A 303 -74.27 31.48 -6.74
CA SER A 303 -75.09 30.26 -6.76
C SER A 303 -74.32 29.03 -7.26
N GLY A 304 -74.09 28.05 -6.37
CA GLY A 304 -73.35 26.81 -6.63
C GLY A 304 -72.37 26.50 -5.50
N ALA A 305 -72.30 25.24 -5.04
CA ALA A 305 -71.43 24.81 -3.94
C ALA A 305 -70.26 23.96 -4.46
N GLY A 306 -69.12 24.03 -3.77
CA GLY A 306 -67.82 23.52 -4.23
C GLY A 306 -66.96 24.65 -4.79
N HIS A 307 -65.73 24.75 -4.27
CA HIS A 307 -64.51 25.41 -4.77
C HIS A 307 -64.68 26.73 -5.56
N ARG A 308 -64.17 27.83 -4.99
CA ARG A 308 -64.43 29.23 -5.45
C ARG A 308 -63.24 30.15 -5.17
N ASN A 309 -62.03 29.65 -5.36
CA ASN A 309 -60.80 30.30 -4.92
C ASN A 309 -60.06 30.80 -6.16
N SER A 310 -59.53 32.02 -6.13
CA SER A 310 -58.56 32.49 -7.12
C SER A 310 -57.22 32.61 -6.42
N MET A 311 -56.19 31.99 -7.00
CA MET A 311 -54.84 32.01 -6.45
C MET A 311 -54.26 33.43 -6.46
N LEU A 312 -53.30 33.67 -5.58
CA LEU A 312 -52.49 34.88 -5.60
C LEU A 312 -51.00 34.53 -5.46
N VAL A 313 -50.18 35.36 -6.11
CA VAL A 313 -48.73 35.43 -5.93
C VAL A 313 -48.36 36.91 -5.87
N GLY A 314 -47.48 37.33 -4.97
CA GLY A 314 -47.07 38.74 -4.92
C GLY A 314 -45.76 38.97 -4.16
N LYS A 315 -45.13 40.11 -4.43
CA LYS A 315 -43.90 40.56 -3.76
C LYS A 315 -44.17 41.85 -2.98
N LEU A 316 -43.70 41.89 -1.73
CA LEU A 316 -43.67 43.05 -0.85
C LEU A 316 -42.22 43.42 -0.54
N ASP A 317 -41.94 44.70 -0.33
CA ASP A 317 -40.62 45.14 0.14
C ASP A 317 -40.40 44.80 1.64
N SER A 318 -39.19 45.04 2.13
CA SER A 318 -38.84 44.85 3.54
C SER A 318 -39.63 45.71 4.54
N SER A 319 -40.35 46.74 4.06
CA SER A 319 -41.24 47.63 4.81
C SER A 319 -42.69 47.14 4.84
N GLY A 320 -43.05 46.16 4.00
CA GLY A 320 -44.40 45.63 3.85
C GLY A 320 -45.27 46.35 2.81
N ASP A 321 -44.69 47.18 1.93
CA ASP A 321 -45.38 47.79 0.79
C ASP A 321 -45.35 46.84 -0.44
N TRP A 322 -46.47 46.69 -1.15
CA TRP A 322 -46.53 45.78 -2.31
C TRP A 322 -45.78 46.35 -3.52
N LEU A 323 -44.84 45.57 -4.04
CA LEU A 323 -44.09 45.85 -5.26
C LEU A 323 -44.84 45.34 -6.50
N TRP A 324 -45.44 44.15 -6.42
CA TRP A 324 -46.34 43.62 -7.44
C TRP A 324 -47.27 42.52 -6.89
N PHE A 325 -48.37 42.27 -7.59
CA PHE A 325 -49.36 41.23 -7.32
C PHE A 325 -49.75 40.53 -8.64
N ARG A 326 -50.10 39.24 -8.57
CA ARG A 326 -50.53 38.39 -9.68
C ARG A 326 -51.63 37.42 -9.24
N THR A 327 -52.44 37.02 -10.20
CA THR A 327 -53.58 36.08 -10.15
C THR A 327 -53.73 35.52 -11.57
N THR A 328 -54.50 34.45 -11.78
CA THR A 328 -54.88 34.06 -13.15
C THR A 328 -55.74 35.15 -13.81
N GLU A 329 -55.66 35.26 -15.14
CA GLU A 329 -56.22 36.41 -15.87
C GLU A 329 -57.73 36.30 -16.12
N ASN A 330 -58.27 35.09 -16.26
CA ASN A 330 -59.70 34.85 -16.51
C ASN A 330 -60.41 34.34 -15.24
N GLY A 331 -60.83 35.28 -14.38
CA GLY A 331 -61.39 35.00 -13.04
C GLY A 331 -62.63 34.09 -12.92
N THR A 332 -63.12 33.49 -14.00
CA THR A 332 -64.03 32.32 -13.94
C THR A 332 -63.37 31.09 -13.34
N GLU A 333 -62.04 31.06 -13.29
CA GLU A 333 -61.25 29.94 -12.83
C GLU A 333 -61.30 29.70 -11.32
N THR A 334 -61.07 28.45 -10.95
CA THR A 334 -60.88 28.01 -9.56
C THR A 334 -59.52 27.33 -9.46
N ALA A 335 -58.59 28.02 -8.79
CA ALA A 335 -57.23 27.60 -8.52
C ALA A 335 -56.78 28.20 -7.18
N GLU A 336 -55.93 27.49 -6.44
CA GLU A 336 -55.34 27.98 -5.20
C GLU A 336 -53.88 27.55 -5.08
N SER A 337 -53.03 28.44 -4.57
CA SER A 337 -51.62 28.13 -4.31
C SER A 337 -51.45 27.61 -2.89
N ASN A 338 -50.57 26.61 -2.75
CA ASN A 338 -50.28 25.93 -1.48
C ASN A 338 -48.91 26.35 -0.93
N SER A 339 -47.86 26.37 -1.76
CA SER A 339 -46.48 26.71 -1.38
C SER A 339 -45.76 27.58 -2.43
N ILE A 340 -44.71 28.29 -2.02
CA ILE A 340 -43.87 29.17 -2.83
C ILE A 340 -42.38 29.13 -2.44
N ALA A 341 -41.54 28.58 -3.33
CA ALA A 341 -40.09 28.65 -3.23
C ALA A 341 -39.48 29.71 -4.15
N ILE A 342 -38.28 30.18 -3.80
CA ILE A 342 -37.44 31.02 -4.66
C ILE A 342 -36.00 30.51 -4.68
N ASN A 343 -35.36 30.54 -5.85
CA ASN A 343 -33.94 30.21 -5.95
C ASN A 343 -33.05 31.45 -5.72
N SER A 344 -31.73 31.23 -5.68
CA SER A 344 -30.69 32.26 -5.50
C SER A 344 -30.68 33.38 -6.55
N ASN A 345 -31.44 33.25 -7.64
CA ASN A 345 -31.53 34.21 -8.74
C ASN A 345 -32.85 35.03 -8.74
N ASP A 346 -33.63 34.99 -7.64
CA ASP A 346 -34.99 35.54 -7.54
C ASP A 346 -35.96 34.96 -8.60
N GLU A 347 -35.75 33.73 -9.08
CA GLU A 347 -36.78 33.00 -9.84
C GLU A 347 -37.71 32.26 -8.88
N ILE A 348 -39.01 32.32 -9.17
CA ILE A 348 -40.08 32.01 -8.22
C ILE A 348 -40.85 30.79 -8.71
N TYR A 349 -41.04 29.80 -7.84
CA TYR A 349 -41.81 28.60 -8.10
C TYR A 349 -43.03 28.57 -7.20
N VAL A 350 -44.20 28.31 -7.77
CA VAL A 350 -45.46 28.23 -7.02
C VAL A 350 -46.22 26.98 -7.42
N VAL A 351 -46.68 26.24 -6.40
CA VAL A 351 -47.49 25.03 -6.57
C VAL A 351 -48.89 25.21 -6.00
N GLY A 352 -49.82 24.39 -6.47
CA GLY A 352 -51.22 24.45 -6.04
C GLY A 352 -52.13 23.48 -6.79
N SER A 353 -53.44 23.57 -6.54
CA SER A 353 -54.45 22.76 -7.24
C SER A 353 -55.44 23.62 -8.03
N PHE A 354 -56.08 23.01 -9.03
CA PHE A 354 -57.04 23.68 -9.90
C PHE A 354 -58.18 22.76 -10.40
N TYR A 355 -59.35 23.37 -10.60
CA TYR A 355 -60.63 22.70 -10.95
C TYR A 355 -61.19 23.12 -12.33
N THR A 356 -60.47 23.97 -13.07
CA THR A 356 -60.93 24.63 -14.31
C THR A 356 -59.77 24.77 -15.33
N SER A 357 -59.78 25.74 -16.24
CA SER A 357 -58.65 26.02 -17.14
C SER A 357 -57.92 27.32 -16.75
N PRO A 358 -56.99 27.32 -15.77
CA PRO A 358 -56.33 28.53 -15.32
C PRO A 358 -55.44 29.17 -16.40
N GLU A 359 -55.53 30.50 -16.54
CA GLU A 359 -54.75 31.30 -17.49
C GLU A 359 -53.64 32.11 -16.79
N PHE A 360 -52.39 31.77 -17.11
CA PHE A 360 -51.14 32.35 -16.62
C PHE A 360 -50.48 33.16 -17.75
N GLY A 361 -51.05 34.31 -18.10
CA GLY A 361 -50.62 35.09 -19.26
C GLY A 361 -50.74 34.28 -20.56
N PRO A 362 -49.64 33.96 -21.27
CA PRO A 362 -49.71 33.18 -22.50
C PRO A 362 -49.92 31.66 -22.29
N PHE A 363 -49.91 31.16 -21.05
CA PHE A 363 -50.03 29.74 -20.73
C PHE A 363 -51.42 29.40 -20.17
N THR A 364 -52.13 28.46 -20.78
CA THR A 364 -53.44 27.97 -20.32
C THR A 364 -53.34 26.50 -19.97
N LEU A 365 -53.74 26.10 -18.75
CA LEU A 365 -53.85 24.69 -18.35
C LEU A 365 -55.28 24.17 -18.59
N SER A 366 -55.49 22.85 -18.59
CA SER A 366 -56.82 22.26 -18.79
C SER A 366 -57.08 21.03 -17.93
N THR A 367 -58.11 21.07 -17.08
CA THR A 367 -58.59 19.90 -16.32
C THR A 367 -59.33 18.88 -17.19
N GLY A 368 -59.16 17.60 -16.87
CA GLY A 368 -60.02 16.49 -17.30
C GLY A 368 -61.43 16.46 -16.67
N ASN A 369 -61.88 17.54 -16.04
CA ASN A 369 -62.99 17.64 -15.06
C ASN A 369 -62.67 17.05 -13.66
N THR A 370 -61.37 16.94 -13.34
CA THR A 370 -60.78 16.49 -12.08
C THR A 370 -60.08 17.65 -11.35
N GLU A 371 -59.69 17.47 -10.09
CA GLU A 371 -58.75 18.39 -9.39
C GLU A 371 -57.32 17.97 -9.73
N ASN A 372 -56.62 18.81 -10.50
CA ASN A 372 -55.25 18.56 -10.94
C ASN A 372 -54.29 19.52 -10.22
N GLY A 373 -53.03 19.12 -10.10
CA GLY A 373 -51.97 19.95 -9.54
C GLY A 373 -51.35 20.85 -10.60
N PHE A 374 -50.81 22.01 -10.21
CA PHE A 374 -49.98 22.85 -11.09
C PHE A 374 -48.62 23.16 -10.48
N VAL A 375 -47.66 23.43 -11.36
CA VAL A 375 -46.39 24.09 -11.05
C VAL A 375 -46.24 25.27 -12.02
N VAL A 376 -45.95 26.47 -11.50
CA VAL A 376 -45.71 27.65 -12.33
C VAL A 376 -44.43 28.37 -11.92
N LYS A 377 -43.70 28.88 -12.90
CA LYS A 377 -42.48 29.67 -12.68
C LYS A 377 -42.72 31.14 -13.05
N LEU A 378 -42.21 32.06 -12.24
CA LEU A 378 -42.18 33.49 -12.50
C LEU A 378 -40.75 34.05 -12.41
N ASN A 379 -40.51 35.21 -12.99
CA ASN A 379 -39.34 36.03 -12.67
C ASN A 379 -39.58 36.91 -11.43
N SER A 380 -38.51 37.53 -10.91
CA SER A 380 -38.53 38.49 -9.80
C SER A 380 -39.45 39.72 -9.98
N SER A 381 -39.90 39.99 -11.20
CA SER A 381 -40.84 41.06 -11.58
C SER A 381 -42.30 40.60 -11.68
N GLY A 382 -42.56 39.31 -11.44
CA GLY A 382 -43.89 38.70 -11.49
C GLY A 382 -44.37 38.31 -12.89
N ASP A 383 -43.49 38.21 -13.89
CA ASP A 383 -43.87 37.76 -15.23
C ASP A 383 -43.84 36.23 -15.30
N TRP A 384 -44.92 35.62 -15.79
CA TRP A 384 -45.02 34.17 -16.00
C TRP A 384 -43.95 33.67 -17.00
N LYS A 385 -43.10 32.74 -16.57
CA LYS A 385 -42.05 32.10 -17.39
C LYS A 385 -42.57 30.86 -18.10
N TRP A 386 -43.29 30.02 -17.37
CA TRP A 386 -44.01 28.84 -17.85
C TRP A 386 -45.06 28.40 -16.82
N ALA A 387 -46.03 27.62 -17.27
CA ALA A 387 -46.98 26.91 -16.42
C ALA A 387 -47.09 25.45 -16.89
N LYS A 388 -47.12 24.51 -15.93
CA LYS A 388 -47.26 23.07 -16.16
C LYS A 388 -48.37 22.52 -15.27
N HIS A 389 -49.04 21.47 -15.73
CA HIS A 389 -50.04 20.73 -14.97
C HIS A 389 -49.52 19.32 -14.66
N ILE A 390 -49.91 18.83 -13.49
CA ILE A 390 -49.66 17.49 -12.99
C ILE A 390 -50.96 16.71 -13.23
N ASP A 391 -50.98 15.85 -14.23
CA ASP A 391 -52.19 15.16 -14.68
C ASP A 391 -52.38 13.84 -13.96
N CYS A 392 -53.58 13.62 -13.43
CA CYS A 392 -54.05 12.29 -13.04
C CYS A 392 -55.53 12.15 -13.46
N ALA A 393 -56.00 10.91 -13.56
CA ALA A 393 -57.43 10.64 -13.78
C ALA A 393 -58.25 10.67 -12.47
N GLY A 394 -57.59 10.78 -11.31
CA GLY A 394 -58.19 11.00 -10.00
C GLY A 394 -58.00 12.44 -9.51
N THR A 395 -57.43 12.62 -8.32
CA THR A 395 -57.11 13.91 -7.71
C THR A 395 -55.61 14.01 -7.46
N THR A 396 -54.98 15.14 -7.81
CA THR A 396 -53.57 15.41 -7.49
C THR A 396 -53.44 16.80 -6.86
N ILE A 397 -52.82 16.86 -5.69
CA ILE A 397 -52.58 18.11 -4.95
C ILE A 397 -51.11 18.13 -4.51
N PRO A 398 -50.26 18.98 -5.11
CA PRO A 398 -48.97 19.34 -4.52
C PRO A 398 -49.24 20.19 -3.29
N TYR A 399 -48.58 19.86 -2.19
CA TYR A 399 -48.65 20.64 -0.96
C TYR A 399 -47.49 21.63 -0.89
N ASP A 400 -46.29 21.19 -1.25
CA ASP A 400 -45.07 21.95 -1.01
C ASP A 400 -44.05 21.87 -2.15
N VAL A 401 -43.17 22.87 -2.23
CA VAL A 401 -42.09 22.98 -3.20
C VAL A 401 -40.84 23.58 -2.56
N SER A 402 -39.67 23.03 -2.90
CA SER A 402 -38.36 23.60 -2.57
C SER A 402 -37.49 23.70 -3.83
N THR A 403 -36.38 24.43 -3.77
CA THR A 403 -35.49 24.68 -4.93
C THR A 403 -34.02 24.55 -4.56
N ASP A 404 -33.24 23.94 -5.44
CA ASP A 404 -31.78 23.82 -5.29
C ASP A 404 -31.04 25.13 -5.69
N THR A 405 -29.70 25.07 -5.67
CA THR A 405 -28.84 26.19 -6.09
C THR A 405 -28.71 26.32 -7.61
N THR A 406 -29.01 25.27 -8.39
CA THR A 406 -28.93 25.25 -9.86
C THR A 406 -30.15 25.91 -10.51
N GLY A 407 -31.28 25.89 -9.82
CA GLY A 407 -32.58 26.42 -10.23
C GLY A 407 -33.61 25.36 -10.59
N ASN A 408 -33.41 24.10 -10.22
CA ASN A 408 -34.44 23.06 -10.24
C ASN A 408 -35.46 23.28 -9.11
N ALA A 409 -36.64 22.69 -9.24
CA ALA A 409 -37.67 22.70 -8.21
C ALA A 409 -38.18 21.28 -7.92
N TYR A 410 -38.31 20.95 -6.64
CA TYR A 410 -38.69 19.64 -6.13
C TYR A 410 -40.01 19.78 -5.39
N ILE A 411 -41.01 19.00 -5.75
CA ILE A 411 -42.40 19.15 -5.31
C ILE A 411 -42.86 17.86 -4.62
N THR A 412 -43.52 17.98 -3.46
CA THR A 412 -44.23 16.86 -2.83
C THR A 412 -45.73 17.12 -2.70
N GLY A 413 -46.49 16.06 -2.45
CA GLY A 413 -47.92 16.12 -2.26
C GLY A 413 -48.56 14.75 -2.17
N LYS A 414 -49.79 14.67 -2.69
CA LYS A 414 -50.51 13.40 -2.85
C LYS A 414 -51.25 13.29 -4.17
N TYR A 415 -51.45 12.07 -4.61
CA TYR A 415 -52.30 11.72 -5.75
C TYR A 415 -53.26 10.57 -5.40
N ASN A 416 -54.24 10.30 -6.24
CA ASN A 416 -54.95 9.02 -6.18
C ASN A 416 -55.47 8.50 -7.53
N GLY A 417 -55.68 7.19 -7.56
CA GLY A 417 -56.72 6.59 -8.41
C GLY A 417 -56.41 6.42 -9.89
N ASN A 418 -55.16 6.63 -10.33
CA ASN A 418 -54.53 6.10 -11.55
C ASN A 418 -53.07 6.61 -11.65
N THR A 419 -52.36 6.21 -12.71
CA THR A 419 -51.05 6.76 -13.10
C THR A 419 -51.08 8.29 -13.14
N VAL A 420 -50.08 8.94 -12.52
CA VAL A 420 -49.84 10.39 -12.67
C VAL A 420 -48.91 10.61 -13.85
N ASN A 421 -49.20 11.60 -14.68
CA ASN A 421 -48.32 12.08 -15.74
C ASN A 421 -47.78 13.47 -15.37
N ILE A 422 -46.47 13.59 -15.30
CA ILE A 422 -45.73 14.82 -15.04
C ILE A 422 -44.93 15.16 -16.30
N GLY A 423 -45.65 15.53 -17.37
CA GLY A 423 -45.08 15.87 -18.68
C GLY A 423 -44.66 14.65 -19.51
N SER A 424 -43.51 14.09 -19.19
CA SER A 424 -42.94 12.88 -19.80
C SER A 424 -42.67 11.75 -18.79
N VAL A 425 -42.69 12.07 -17.50
CA VAL A 425 -42.47 11.11 -16.39
C VAL A 425 -43.82 10.58 -15.90
N TYR A 426 -43.87 9.29 -15.56
CA TYR A 426 -45.10 8.61 -15.15
C TYR A 426 -44.92 7.89 -13.81
N LEU A 427 -45.75 8.23 -12.81
CA LEU A 427 -45.83 7.48 -11.55
C LEU A 427 -46.98 6.47 -11.62
N SER A 428 -46.69 5.19 -11.35
CA SER A 428 -47.71 4.15 -11.19
C SER A 428 -48.44 4.29 -9.85
N PRO A 429 -49.75 3.98 -9.76
CA PRO A 429 -50.49 4.02 -8.50
C PRO A 429 -50.11 2.85 -7.59
N VAL A 430 -49.91 3.12 -6.30
CA VAL A 430 -49.66 2.09 -5.28
C VAL A 430 -51.00 1.54 -4.79
N GLY A 431 -51.93 2.45 -4.48
CA GLY A 431 -53.35 2.25 -4.76
C GLY A 431 -54.22 1.78 -3.58
N GLY A 432 -55.37 2.46 -3.45
CA GLY A 432 -56.41 2.14 -2.48
C GLY A 432 -57.06 3.41 -1.93
N GLY A 433 -56.25 4.40 -1.57
CA GLY A 433 -56.73 5.69 -1.07
C GLY A 433 -56.00 6.90 -1.66
N TYR A 434 -54.96 7.41 -1.00
CA TYR A 434 -54.08 8.48 -1.52
C TYR A 434 -52.63 8.04 -1.35
N ASP A 435 -51.80 8.32 -2.35
CA ASP A 435 -50.39 7.91 -2.42
C ASP A 435 -49.50 9.18 -2.38
N ILE A 436 -48.32 9.10 -1.79
CA ILE A 436 -47.30 10.17 -1.73
C ILE A 436 -46.59 10.26 -3.10
N PHE A 437 -46.32 11.49 -3.55
CA PHE A 437 -45.35 11.71 -4.63
C PHE A 437 -44.23 12.66 -4.21
N VAL A 438 -43.07 12.50 -4.84
CA VAL A 438 -42.00 13.49 -4.94
C VAL A 438 -41.59 13.57 -6.41
N PHE A 439 -41.32 14.75 -6.96
CA PHE A 439 -40.75 14.88 -8.31
C PHE A 439 -39.92 16.15 -8.47
N MET A 440 -39.00 16.13 -9.44
CA MET A 440 -38.17 17.28 -9.80
C MET A 440 -38.48 17.80 -11.21
N VAL A 441 -38.57 19.12 -11.35
CA VAL A 441 -38.61 19.83 -12.63
C VAL A 441 -37.41 20.77 -12.76
N ASP A 442 -36.81 20.77 -13.94
CA ASP A 442 -35.67 21.62 -14.24
C ASP A 442 -36.05 23.11 -14.32
N ALA A 443 -35.05 23.98 -14.48
CA ALA A 443 -35.25 25.41 -14.67
C ALA A 443 -36.11 25.78 -15.91
N SER A 444 -36.28 24.87 -16.88
CA SER A 444 -37.11 25.00 -18.10
C SER A 444 -38.57 24.53 -17.90
N GLY A 445 -38.86 23.86 -16.78
CA GLY A 445 -40.14 23.23 -16.46
C GLY A 445 -40.32 21.85 -17.07
N THR A 446 -39.23 21.16 -17.40
CA THR A 446 -39.20 19.77 -17.87
C THR A 446 -38.91 18.86 -16.69
N SER A 447 -39.80 17.93 -16.41
CA SER A 447 -39.64 16.94 -15.34
C SER A 447 -38.53 15.96 -15.69
N GLN A 448 -37.64 15.68 -14.75
CA GLN A 448 -36.52 14.75 -14.95
C GLN A 448 -36.92 13.36 -14.45
N TRP A 449 -37.17 13.23 -13.14
CA TRP A 449 -37.65 12.02 -12.47
C TRP A 449 -38.85 12.33 -11.56
N ALA A 450 -39.52 11.29 -11.09
CA ALA A 450 -40.56 11.34 -10.07
C ALA A 450 -40.58 10.01 -9.33
N GLN A 451 -40.66 10.05 -8.00
CA GLN A 451 -40.68 8.88 -7.13
C GLN A 451 -41.97 8.83 -6.29
N GLY A 452 -42.48 7.62 -6.03
CA GLY A 452 -43.72 7.38 -5.30
C GLY A 452 -43.50 6.67 -3.96
N ALA A 453 -44.42 6.84 -3.02
CA ALA A 453 -44.52 6.02 -1.81
C ALA A 453 -45.96 5.92 -1.33
N GLY A 454 -46.30 4.89 -0.56
CA GLY A 454 -47.65 4.74 0.00
C GLY A 454 -48.14 3.29 0.02
N GLY A 455 -49.44 3.12 0.21
CA GLY A 455 -50.07 1.81 0.28
C GLY A 455 -51.60 1.88 0.19
N THR A 456 -52.29 1.10 1.01
CA THR A 456 -53.74 0.85 0.82
C THR A 456 -54.69 1.84 1.50
N ASP A 457 -54.21 2.75 2.37
CA ASP A 457 -55.04 3.81 3.00
C ASP A 457 -54.66 5.21 2.49
N LYS A 458 -54.26 6.15 3.36
CA LYS A 458 -54.01 7.54 2.96
C LYS A 458 -52.64 8.01 3.41
N ASP A 459 -51.81 8.17 2.41
CA ASP A 459 -50.45 8.61 2.51
C ASP A 459 -50.33 9.97 1.81
N ILE A 460 -49.65 10.91 2.47
CA ILE A 460 -49.62 12.33 2.09
C ILE A 460 -48.25 12.89 2.42
N GLY A 461 -47.49 13.30 1.41
CA GLY A 461 -46.36 14.22 1.60
C GLY A 461 -46.91 15.62 1.86
N ASN A 462 -46.57 16.21 3.00
CA ASN A 462 -47.03 17.54 3.40
C ASN A 462 -46.00 18.63 3.07
N ALA A 463 -44.71 18.34 3.25
CA ALA A 463 -43.62 19.31 3.08
C ALA A 463 -42.32 18.66 2.58
N ILE A 464 -41.49 19.44 1.89
CA ILE A 464 -40.24 19.01 1.24
C ILE A 464 -39.13 20.05 1.41
N SER A 465 -37.93 19.60 1.75
CA SER A 465 -36.75 20.46 1.87
C SER A 465 -35.54 19.81 1.18
N ILE A 466 -34.57 20.62 0.79
CA ILE A 466 -33.38 20.18 0.05
C ILE A 466 -32.17 20.81 0.72
N ASP A 467 -31.17 20.01 1.09
CA ASP A 467 -29.96 20.56 1.68
C ASP A 467 -28.98 21.13 0.63
N HIS A 468 -27.87 21.68 1.11
CA HIS A 468 -26.83 22.27 0.26
C HIS A 468 -26.04 21.28 -0.62
N LEU A 469 -26.21 19.97 -0.43
CA LEU A 469 -25.63 18.91 -1.27
C LEU A 469 -26.62 18.44 -2.35
N GLY A 470 -27.90 18.78 -2.24
CA GLY A 470 -28.96 18.34 -3.14
C GLY A 470 -29.80 17.18 -2.62
N MET A 471 -29.52 16.67 -1.42
CA MET A 471 -30.30 15.60 -0.80
C MET A 471 -31.70 16.09 -0.45
N VAL A 472 -32.71 15.26 -0.76
CA VAL A 472 -34.13 15.65 -0.70
C VAL A 472 -34.78 15.00 0.51
N TYR A 473 -35.38 15.80 1.39
CA TYR A 473 -36.06 15.32 2.59
C TYR A 473 -37.55 15.67 2.52
N THR A 474 -38.43 14.71 2.84
CA THR A 474 -39.88 14.90 2.83
C THR A 474 -40.52 14.37 4.12
N THR A 475 -41.60 15.01 4.57
CA THR A 475 -42.37 14.59 5.74
C THR A 475 -43.87 14.67 5.49
N GLY A 476 -44.64 13.91 6.26
CA GLY A 476 -46.08 13.94 6.16
C GLY A 476 -46.77 12.93 7.08
N SER A 477 -47.80 12.26 6.57
CA SER A 477 -48.54 11.21 7.30
C SER A 477 -48.89 10.05 6.39
N PHE A 478 -48.84 8.83 6.93
CA PHE A 478 -49.15 7.57 6.24
C PHE A 478 -50.15 6.72 7.04
N GLY A 479 -50.79 5.72 6.43
CA GLY A 479 -51.87 4.93 7.02
C GLY A 479 -51.72 3.42 6.82
N ALA A 480 -51.88 2.65 7.90
CA ALA A 480 -51.71 1.19 7.97
C ALA A 480 -50.29 0.69 7.61
N THR A 481 -49.95 0.66 6.33
CA THR A 481 -48.64 0.28 5.80
C THR A 481 -48.40 1.07 4.52
N ALA A 482 -47.22 1.69 4.42
CA ALA A 482 -46.78 2.45 3.27
C ALA A 482 -45.36 2.03 2.88
N ASP A 483 -45.17 1.77 1.60
CA ASP A 483 -43.93 1.26 1.01
C ASP A 483 -43.19 2.39 0.28
N PHE A 484 -41.87 2.45 0.45
CA PHE A 484 -40.93 3.45 -0.05
C PHE A 484 -39.79 2.69 -0.76
N SER A 485 -39.99 2.34 -2.04
CA SER A 485 -39.24 1.25 -2.71
C SER A 485 -39.24 -0.03 -1.85
N GLN A 486 -38.08 -0.62 -1.53
CA GLN A 486 -37.97 -1.80 -0.65
C GLN A 486 -38.35 -1.55 0.83
N LEU A 487 -38.48 -0.29 1.27
CA LEU A 487 -38.66 0.08 2.68
C LEU A 487 -40.15 0.18 3.08
N SER A 488 -40.67 -0.77 3.86
CA SER A 488 -42.05 -0.73 4.39
C SER A 488 -42.16 -0.08 5.78
N LEU A 489 -42.88 1.04 5.89
CA LEU A 489 -43.30 1.62 7.17
C LEU A 489 -44.68 1.08 7.61
N ILE A 490 -44.84 0.78 8.90
CA ILE A 490 -46.09 0.27 9.49
C ILE A 490 -46.56 1.19 10.62
N THR A 491 -47.85 1.54 10.64
CA THR A 491 -48.42 2.40 11.69
C THR A 491 -48.64 1.66 13.01
N GLN A 492 -48.38 2.34 14.13
CA GLN A 492 -48.70 1.95 15.50
C GLN A 492 -50.20 2.14 15.83
N GLY A 493 -50.90 3.04 15.10
CA GLY A 493 -52.28 3.42 15.41
C GLY A 493 -53.20 3.59 14.21
N ALA A 494 -53.45 4.85 13.82
CA ALA A 494 -54.46 5.22 12.82
C ALA A 494 -53.83 5.78 11.55
N SER A 495 -53.12 6.89 11.68
CA SER A 495 -52.22 7.44 10.67
C SER A 495 -51.07 8.07 11.43
N ASP A 496 -49.85 7.68 11.11
CA ASP A 496 -48.66 8.12 11.82
C ASP A 496 -47.85 9.07 10.92
N MET A 497 -46.91 9.80 11.50
CA MET A 497 -46.01 10.62 10.70
C MET A 497 -44.85 9.80 10.14
N PHE A 498 -44.42 10.17 8.92
CA PHE A 498 -43.16 9.70 8.35
C PHE A 498 -42.23 10.89 8.10
N TYR A 499 -40.94 10.59 8.01
CA TYR A 499 -39.92 11.45 7.42
C TYR A 499 -38.94 10.55 6.68
N ALA A 500 -38.54 10.95 5.48
CA ALA A 500 -37.74 10.15 4.57
C ALA A 500 -36.77 11.02 3.75
N ARG A 501 -35.67 10.42 3.33
CA ARG A 501 -34.65 11.03 2.46
C ARG A 501 -34.65 10.34 1.11
N LEU A 502 -34.36 11.11 0.06
CA LEU A 502 -33.93 10.61 -1.23
C LEU A 502 -32.51 11.09 -1.50
N SER A 503 -31.68 10.15 -1.97
CA SER A 503 -30.32 10.32 -2.45
C SER A 503 -30.26 10.10 -3.95
N SER A 504 -29.06 10.18 -4.52
CA SER A 504 -28.74 9.60 -5.82
C SER A 504 -29.26 8.15 -5.97
N ASP A 505 -29.44 7.81 -7.25
CA ASP A 505 -29.85 6.56 -7.87
C ASP A 505 -29.27 6.71 -9.29
N TYR A 506 -28.20 5.96 -9.59
CA TYR A 506 -27.33 6.20 -10.76
C TYR A 506 -27.82 5.47 -12.01
N ASP A 507 -28.01 4.15 -11.95
CA ASP A 507 -28.47 3.31 -13.07
C ASP A 507 -29.95 3.57 -13.47
N GLY A 508 -30.80 3.86 -12.48
CA GLY A 508 -32.24 4.01 -12.58
C GLY A 508 -33.11 2.84 -12.10
N ASP A 509 -32.61 1.87 -11.33
CA ASP A 509 -33.33 0.71 -10.77
C ASP A 509 -34.47 1.14 -9.84
N GLY A 510 -34.15 1.96 -8.83
CA GLY A 510 -35.08 2.41 -7.79
C GLY A 510 -34.69 2.07 -6.35
N ASP A 511 -33.57 1.37 -6.13
CA ASP A 511 -32.71 1.53 -4.96
C ASP A 511 -31.69 2.67 -5.16
N ALA A 512 -30.81 2.94 -4.19
CA ALA A 512 -30.17 4.26 -4.02
C ALA A 512 -28.72 4.12 -3.53
N ASP A 513 -27.77 4.78 -4.20
CA ASP A 513 -26.33 4.40 -4.25
C ASP A 513 -25.78 3.82 -2.92
N THR A 514 -25.95 4.60 -1.85
CA THR A 514 -25.50 4.27 -0.47
C THR A 514 -26.07 2.98 0.17
N ASN A 515 -27.01 2.31 -0.49
CA ASN A 515 -27.65 1.06 -0.09
C ASN A 515 -27.57 -0.03 -1.17
N ASP A 516 -27.04 0.29 -2.36
CA ASP A 516 -26.91 -0.70 -3.43
C ASP A 516 -25.72 -1.65 -3.19
N ASP A 517 -25.66 -2.71 -3.97
CA ASP A 517 -24.50 -3.62 -4.05
C ASP A 517 -23.76 -3.49 -5.41
N ASP A 518 -24.34 -2.82 -6.43
CA ASP A 518 -23.88 -2.71 -7.85
C ASP A 518 -24.40 -1.37 -8.46
N ASP A 519 -23.69 -0.26 -8.26
CA ASP A 519 -24.17 1.12 -8.50
C ASP A 519 -24.55 1.47 -9.97
N ASP A 520 -24.08 0.71 -10.98
CA ASP A 520 -24.32 0.99 -12.41
C ASP A 520 -24.87 -0.16 -13.30
N ASP A 521 -25.26 -1.29 -12.67
CA ASP A 521 -25.87 -2.51 -13.28
C ASP A 521 -24.93 -3.22 -14.30
N ASP A 522 -23.66 -3.31 -13.91
CA ASP A 522 -22.53 -3.83 -14.69
C ASP A 522 -22.25 -5.33 -14.44
N TYR A 523 -22.48 -5.80 -13.20
CA TYR A 523 -22.19 -7.11 -12.61
C TYR A 523 -20.88 -7.28 -11.80
N ILE A 524 -20.04 -6.24 -11.66
CA ILE A 524 -19.13 -6.12 -10.52
C ILE A 524 -19.88 -5.46 -9.35
N LEU A 525 -19.48 -5.75 -8.11
CA LEU A 525 -20.06 -5.13 -6.92
C LEU A 525 -19.14 -3.99 -6.46
N ASP A 526 -19.69 -2.86 -6.01
CA ASP A 526 -19.01 -1.66 -5.47
C ASP A 526 -17.76 -1.90 -4.61
N VAL A 527 -17.74 -3.01 -3.87
CA VAL A 527 -16.65 -3.38 -2.94
C VAL A 527 -15.44 -4.03 -3.63
N TYR A 528 -15.59 -4.35 -4.93
CA TYR A 528 -14.56 -4.88 -5.83
C TYR A 528 -14.37 -4.00 -7.08
N ASP A 529 -15.30 -3.06 -7.33
CA ASP A 529 -15.28 -2.15 -8.47
C ASP A 529 -14.32 -0.96 -8.24
N LEU A 530 -13.44 -0.66 -9.21
CA LEU A 530 -12.61 0.55 -9.21
C LEU A 530 -13.25 1.73 -9.96
N CYS A 531 -14.28 1.48 -10.77
CA CYS A 531 -15.02 2.40 -11.63
C CYS A 531 -16.54 2.39 -11.40
N GLN A 532 -16.99 2.40 -10.14
CA GLN A 532 -18.37 2.47 -9.56
C GLN A 532 -19.45 3.30 -10.31
N PHE A 533 -19.11 4.12 -11.30
CA PHE A 533 -20.03 4.99 -12.05
C PHE A 533 -19.71 5.03 -13.56
N SER A 534 -19.54 3.89 -14.22
CA SER A 534 -19.29 3.78 -15.66
C SER A 534 -20.54 4.10 -16.51
N GLU A 535 -20.45 4.10 -17.85
CA GLU A 535 -21.60 4.45 -18.71
C GLU A 535 -22.71 3.36 -18.69
N ILE A 536 -23.72 3.57 -17.83
CA ILE A 536 -24.95 2.78 -17.61
C ILE A 536 -25.38 1.88 -18.79
N GLY A 537 -25.36 0.56 -18.58
CA GLY A 537 -25.59 -0.44 -19.62
C GLY A 537 -24.32 -0.92 -20.32
N PHE A 538 -23.16 -0.58 -19.73
CA PHE A 538 -21.93 -1.37 -19.72
C PHE A 538 -22.19 -2.83 -19.27
N ARG A 539 -21.11 -3.58 -19.03
CA ARG A 539 -21.07 -4.91 -18.40
C ARG A 539 -19.61 -5.36 -18.41
N SER A 540 -19.04 -5.58 -17.24
CA SER A 540 -17.75 -6.21 -17.03
C SER A 540 -17.78 -7.60 -17.67
N VAL A 541 -17.01 -7.73 -18.74
CA VAL A 541 -16.73 -8.98 -19.43
C VAL A 541 -15.39 -8.84 -20.14
N ALA A 542 -14.57 -9.91 -20.08
CA ALA A 542 -13.26 -10.15 -20.72
C ALA A 542 -13.14 -9.89 -22.25
N ALA A 543 -13.59 -8.72 -22.68
CA ALA A 543 -13.69 -8.20 -24.04
C ALA A 543 -13.93 -6.67 -24.08
N PHE A 544 -14.31 -6.05 -22.95
CA PHE A 544 -14.48 -4.59 -22.74
C PHE A 544 -14.03 -4.11 -21.34
N ASP A 545 -13.72 -5.06 -20.47
CA ASP A 545 -13.02 -5.01 -19.18
C ASP A 545 -12.14 -6.29 -19.25
N HIS A 546 -10.81 -6.21 -19.08
CA HIS A 546 -9.90 -7.35 -19.27
C HIS A 546 -9.44 -8.00 -17.96
N ASP A 547 -9.23 -7.24 -16.87
CA ASP A 547 -8.84 -7.78 -15.56
C ASP A 547 -10.02 -8.20 -14.66
N SER A 548 -11.22 -7.66 -14.93
CA SER A 548 -12.48 -7.77 -14.18
C SER A 548 -12.58 -6.92 -12.90
N ASP A 549 -12.03 -5.71 -12.89
CA ASP A 549 -12.17 -4.70 -11.83
C ASP A 549 -13.36 -3.71 -12.00
N GLY A 550 -14.14 -3.81 -13.07
CA GLY A 550 -15.29 -2.93 -13.35
C GLY A 550 -14.97 -1.69 -14.18
N CYS A 551 -13.70 -1.36 -14.39
CA CYS A 551 -13.30 -0.32 -15.33
C CYS A 551 -13.43 -0.76 -16.79
N ARG A 552 -13.55 0.22 -17.69
CA ARG A 552 -13.68 -0.01 -19.12
C ARG A 552 -12.41 0.36 -19.86
N ASP A 553 -11.83 -0.63 -20.54
CA ASP A 553 -10.60 -0.52 -21.33
C ASP A 553 -10.51 0.68 -22.32
N ALA A 554 -11.67 1.19 -22.73
CA ALA A 554 -11.80 2.03 -23.92
C ALA A 554 -11.67 3.52 -23.64
N ASP A 555 -12.04 3.95 -22.42
CA ASP A 555 -12.06 5.36 -22.00
C ASP A 555 -12.22 5.61 -20.48
N GLU A 556 -12.25 4.58 -19.62
CA GLU A 556 -12.44 4.73 -18.17
C GLU A 556 -11.28 4.10 -17.36
N ASP A 557 -10.66 3.03 -17.88
CA ASP A 557 -9.38 2.47 -17.40
C ASP A 557 -8.14 3.21 -17.99
N GLU A 558 -6.97 3.06 -17.33
CA GLU A 558 -5.64 3.41 -17.84
C GLU A 558 -4.58 2.29 -17.60
N ASP A 559 -4.95 1.09 -17.11
CA ASP A 559 -4.06 -0.03 -16.71
C ASP A 559 -4.75 -1.40 -17.04
N ASP A 560 -5.03 -1.63 -18.34
CA ASP A 560 -5.92 -2.69 -18.91
C ASP A 560 -5.77 -4.14 -18.34
N ASP A 561 -4.70 -4.52 -17.64
CA ASP A 561 -4.55 -5.83 -16.97
C ASP A 561 -4.15 -5.80 -15.46
N ASN A 562 -4.07 -4.60 -14.89
CA ASN A 562 -3.89 -4.28 -13.46
C ASN A 562 -2.59 -4.83 -12.84
N ASP A 563 -1.54 -4.89 -13.66
CA ASP A 563 -0.15 -5.12 -13.31
C ASP A 563 0.45 -3.94 -12.50
N GLY A 564 -0.02 -2.71 -12.76
CA GLY A 564 0.49 -1.47 -12.16
C GLY A 564 1.34 -0.60 -13.09
N LEU A 565 1.45 -0.94 -14.37
CA LEU A 565 2.00 -0.13 -15.46
C LEU A 565 0.93 0.22 -16.50
N ASN A 566 0.49 1.47 -16.49
CA ASN A 566 -0.46 2.01 -17.47
C ASN A 566 -0.11 1.67 -18.94
N ASP A 567 -1.09 1.33 -19.79
CA ASP A 567 -0.93 0.84 -21.20
C ASP A 567 -0.25 1.82 -22.18
N ASN A 568 0.16 3.00 -21.72
CA ASN A 568 0.98 3.95 -22.46
C ASN A 568 2.49 3.83 -22.14
N LEU A 569 2.84 2.99 -21.16
CA LEU A 569 4.18 2.62 -20.72
C LEU A 569 4.43 1.12 -20.89
N ASP A 570 3.38 0.31 -20.77
CA ASP A 570 3.39 -1.14 -20.97
C ASP A 570 3.37 -1.55 -22.47
N ASN A 571 4.21 -2.50 -22.86
CA ASN A 571 4.25 -3.12 -24.18
C ASN A 571 3.29 -4.32 -24.34
N CYS A 572 2.91 -4.96 -23.22
CA CYS A 572 2.06 -6.14 -23.15
C CYS A 572 0.57 -5.83 -22.94
N ALA A 573 0.20 -4.74 -22.24
CA ALA A 573 -1.05 -3.95 -22.13
C ALA A 573 -2.43 -4.65 -22.14
N ARG A 574 -2.48 -5.97 -22.28
CA ARG A 574 -3.60 -6.93 -22.16
C ARG A 574 -3.00 -8.33 -22.02
N GLY A 575 -1.97 -8.42 -21.18
CA GLY A 575 -1.27 -9.65 -20.87
C GLY A 575 -2.00 -10.45 -19.80
N MET A 576 -1.23 -11.01 -18.88
CA MET A 576 -1.70 -11.85 -17.80
C MET A 576 -2.21 -11.02 -16.64
N THR A 577 -3.44 -11.25 -16.20
CA THR A 577 -4.00 -10.55 -15.04
C THR A 577 -3.59 -11.23 -13.72
N GLY A 578 -3.44 -10.45 -12.64
CA GLY A 578 -3.22 -10.97 -11.28
C GLY A 578 -1.76 -11.29 -10.90
N TRP A 579 -0.80 -10.62 -11.54
CA TRP A 579 0.56 -10.41 -11.04
C TRP A 579 0.78 -8.90 -10.85
N THR A 580 2.03 -8.41 -10.78
CA THR A 580 2.36 -6.98 -10.77
C THR A 580 3.78 -6.75 -11.30
N SER A 581 4.02 -5.65 -12.01
CA SER A 581 5.34 -5.25 -12.47
C SER A 581 6.25 -4.97 -11.27
N THR A 582 7.34 -5.73 -11.20
CA THR A 582 8.41 -5.53 -10.24
C THR A 582 9.71 -6.03 -10.84
N ASN A 583 10.86 -5.51 -10.39
CA ASN A 583 12.23 -5.94 -10.72
C ASN A 583 12.55 -7.45 -10.42
N ALA A 584 11.55 -8.29 -10.14
CA ALA A 584 11.65 -9.75 -9.97
C ALA A 584 10.61 -10.55 -10.80
N THR A 585 9.78 -9.86 -11.60
CA THR A 585 8.69 -10.39 -12.43
C THR A 585 8.56 -9.70 -13.80
N ASP A 586 9.13 -8.50 -13.91
CA ASP A 586 9.34 -7.66 -15.09
C ASP A 586 10.73 -7.02 -14.90
N TYR A 587 11.72 -7.42 -15.70
CA TYR A 587 13.12 -7.09 -15.46
C TYR A 587 13.61 -5.79 -16.13
N ASP A 588 13.13 -5.46 -17.33
CA ASP A 588 13.50 -4.23 -18.04
C ASP A 588 12.55 -3.04 -17.75
N SER A 589 11.41 -3.32 -17.10
CA SER A 589 10.31 -2.41 -16.77
C SER A 589 9.44 -1.98 -17.97
N ASP A 590 9.14 -2.91 -18.88
CA ASP A 590 8.24 -2.73 -20.02
C ASP A 590 6.81 -3.28 -19.84
N GLY A 591 6.50 -3.91 -18.70
CA GLY A 591 5.17 -4.46 -18.38
C GLY A 591 4.88 -5.87 -18.94
N CYS A 592 5.76 -6.45 -19.75
CA CYS A 592 5.65 -7.87 -20.09
C CYS A 592 6.15 -8.78 -18.95
N ASN A 593 5.45 -9.90 -18.73
CA ASN A 593 5.84 -10.85 -17.69
C ASN A 593 7.03 -11.74 -18.12
N ASP A 594 8.18 -11.59 -17.45
CA ASP A 594 9.43 -12.39 -17.57
C ASP A 594 9.20 -13.88 -17.90
N ALA A 595 8.21 -14.50 -17.24
CA ALA A 595 8.10 -15.95 -17.17
C ALA A 595 7.19 -16.55 -18.26
N LEU A 596 6.36 -15.75 -18.92
CA LEU A 596 5.21 -16.24 -19.69
C LEU A 596 4.86 -15.42 -20.94
N GLU A 597 5.24 -14.14 -21.02
CA GLU A 597 4.79 -13.23 -22.08
C GLU A 597 5.94 -12.49 -22.76
N ASP A 598 6.94 -12.06 -21.99
CA ASP A 598 8.23 -11.66 -22.54
C ASP A 598 9.04 -12.88 -23.05
N GLN A 599 10.04 -12.59 -23.90
CA GLN A 599 11.02 -13.50 -24.52
C GLN A 599 12.42 -12.85 -24.66
N ASP A 600 12.63 -11.60 -24.21
CA ASP A 600 13.84 -10.78 -24.38
C ASP A 600 14.06 -9.96 -23.08
N ASP A 601 14.19 -10.65 -21.94
CA ASP A 601 14.15 -10.19 -20.52
C ASP A 601 14.91 -8.87 -20.21
N ASP A 602 15.80 -8.36 -21.10
CA ASP A 602 16.56 -7.11 -20.93
C ASP A 602 16.58 -6.14 -22.14
N SER A 603 15.74 -6.36 -23.16
CA SER A 603 15.55 -5.48 -24.32
C SER A 603 16.79 -5.24 -25.22
N ASP A 604 17.77 -6.14 -25.19
CA ASP A 604 18.95 -6.15 -26.10
C ASP A 604 18.55 -6.44 -27.56
N GLY A 605 17.55 -7.30 -27.77
CA GLY A 605 17.11 -7.78 -29.08
C GLY A 605 17.50 -9.23 -29.38
N ILE A 606 17.80 -10.03 -28.35
CA ILE A 606 18.26 -11.42 -28.44
C ILE A 606 17.41 -12.30 -27.50
N GLU A 607 16.50 -13.07 -28.10
CA GLU A 607 15.56 -13.93 -27.37
C GLU A 607 16.28 -14.84 -26.32
N ASP A 608 15.79 -14.93 -25.06
CA ASP A 608 16.55 -15.44 -23.89
C ASP A 608 17.24 -16.80 -24.08
N TYR A 609 16.63 -17.68 -24.88
CA TYR A 609 17.12 -19.03 -25.16
C TYR A 609 18.29 -19.07 -26.16
N LEU A 610 18.62 -17.93 -26.76
CA LEU A 610 19.81 -17.65 -27.58
C LEU A 610 20.85 -16.82 -26.82
N ASP A 611 20.43 -16.10 -25.79
CA ASP A 611 21.27 -15.22 -24.98
C ASP A 611 22.17 -16.02 -24.00
N LEU A 612 23.33 -15.42 -23.67
CA LEU A 612 24.26 -15.94 -22.66
C LEU A 612 24.18 -15.17 -21.32
N CYS A 613 23.66 -13.95 -21.34
CA CYS A 613 23.40 -13.10 -20.20
C CYS A 613 21.96 -12.52 -20.28
N PRO A 614 20.88 -13.33 -20.23
CA PRO A 614 19.50 -12.88 -20.51
C PRO A 614 18.89 -11.87 -19.51
N ARG A 615 19.68 -11.15 -18.72
CA ARG A 615 19.27 -10.09 -17.76
C ARG A 615 20.34 -9.00 -17.63
N ASN A 616 21.27 -8.87 -18.58
CA ASN A 616 22.37 -7.90 -18.56
C ASN A 616 22.72 -7.41 -19.98
N SER A 617 21.77 -6.74 -20.62
CA SER A 617 21.82 -6.19 -21.98
C SER A 617 23.20 -5.87 -22.52
N GLY A 618 23.51 -6.46 -23.68
CA GLY A 618 24.84 -6.55 -24.21
C GLY A 618 25.00 -6.07 -25.63
N ASN A 619 26.01 -6.64 -26.27
CA ASN A 619 26.44 -6.30 -27.62
C ASN A 619 27.43 -7.31 -28.23
N SER A 620 27.75 -8.41 -27.52
CA SER A 620 28.57 -9.50 -28.03
C SER A 620 27.87 -10.20 -29.20
N THR A 621 28.65 -10.67 -30.18
CA THR A 621 28.13 -11.17 -31.47
C THR A 621 28.68 -12.53 -31.87
N PHE A 622 29.42 -13.20 -30.99
CA PHE A 622 30.02 -14.50 -31.29
C PHE A 622 28.99 -15.65 -31.18
N GLU A 623 29.11 -16.65 -32.07
CA GLU A 623 28.17 -17.77 -32.16
C GLU A 623 28.11 -18.56 -30.83
N PHE A 624 26.92 -18.66 -30.23
CA PHE A 624 26.65 -19.22 -28.89
C PHE A 624 27.19 -18.42 -27.69
N GLU A 625 27.58 -17.16 -27.89
CA GLU A 625 28.12 -16.25 -26.87
C GLU A 625 27.67 -14.79 -27.12
N MET A 626 26.41 -14.61 -27.52
CA MET A 626 25.77 -13.30 -27.81
C MET A 626 25.10 -12.73 -26.55
N GLY A 627 24.64 -11.46 -26.61
CA GLY A 627 23.74 -10.87 -25.62
C GLY A 627 24.37 -10.46 -24.27
N CYS A 628 25.53 -11.01 -23.96
CA CYS A 628 26.41 -10.44 -22.94
C CYS A 628 27.12 -9.16 -23.42
N ARG A 629 27.54 -8.32 -22.48
CA ARG A 629 28.36 -7.12 -22.75
C ARG A 629 29.78 -7.43 -23.25
N ASP A 630 30.20 -6.66 -24.26
CA ASP A 630 31.50 -6.67 -24.94
C ASP A 630 32.05 -5.22 -24.93
N ASP A 631 33.12 -4.96 -24.18
CA ASP A 631 33.61 -3.59 -23.93
C ASP A 631 34.53 -3.01 -25.02
N ASP A 632 35.10 -3.82 -25.91
CA ASP A 632 36.06 -3.37 -26.94
C ASP A 632 35.65 -3.65 -28.39
N GLY A 633 34.69 -4.54 -28.62
CA GLY A 633 34.04 -4.79 -29.89
C GLY A 633 34.70 -5.87 -30.77
N ASP A 634 35.50 -6.76 -30.18
CA ASP A 634 36.01 -7.99 -30.80
C ASP A 634 34.86 -8.97 -31.18
N GLY A 635 33.79 -8.99 -30.39
CA GLY A 635 32.64 -9.90 -30.52
C GLY A 635 32.49 -10.90 -29.37
N ARG A 636 33.53 -11.10 -28.54
CA ARG A 636 33.48 -11.84 -27.27
C ARG A 636 32.85 -11.02 -26.15
N PRO A 637 32.12 -11.66 -25.23
CA PRO A 637 31.69 -10.99 -24.02
C PRO A 637 32.77 -11.00 -22.92
N ASN A 638 32.81 -9.92 -22.14
CA ASN A 638 33.74 -9.70 -21.03
C ASN A 638 33.81 -10.86 -20.02
N ILE A 639 32.76 -11.68 -19.92
CA ILE A 639 32.67 -12.82 -18.99
C ILE A 639 33.38 -14.09 -19.48
N ARG A 640 33.82 -14.13 -20.75
CA ARG A 640 34.53 -15.26 -21.36
C ARG A 640 35.84 -14.86 -22.05
N ASP A 641 36.07 -13.57 -22.24
CA ASP A 641 37.33 -13.05 -22.75
C ASP A 641 38.38 -12.87 -21.64
N PRO A 642 39.61 -13.42 -21.79
CA PRO A 642 40.74 -13.10 -20.92
C PRO A 642 41.27 -11.66 -21.03
N PHE A 643 40.96 -10.93 -22.12
CA PHE A 643 41.48 -9.58 -22.38
C PHE A 643 40.42 -8.51 -22.73
N PRO A 644 39.36 -8.26 -21.91
CA PRO A 644 38.14 -7.48 -22.28
C PRO A 644 38.30 -6.00 -22.68
N HIS A 645 39.52 -5.52 -22.87
CA HIS A 645 39.90 -4.15 -23.22
C HIS A 645 40.97 -4.08 -24.34
N ASP A 646 41.32 -5.20 -25.01
CA ASP A 646 42.20 -5.24 -26.18
C ASP A 646 41.56 -6.07 -27.33
N PRO A 647 40.92 -5.41 -28.33
CA PRO A 647 40.18 -6.08 -29.41
C PRO A 647 41.11 -6.71 -30.48
N THR A 648 42.31 -7.12 -30.06
CA THR A 648 43.25 -7.92 -30.84
C THR A 648 43.61 -9.25 -30.16
N GLU A 649 43.20 -9.46 -28.91
CA GLU A 649 43.40 -10.70 -28.16
C GLU A 649 42.09 -11.15 -27.50
N TRP A 650 41.71 -12.42 -27.67
CA TRP A 650 40.43 -12.97 -27.17
C TRP A 650 40.59 -14.34 -26.50
N SER A 651 41.83 -14.77 -26.28
CA SER A 651 42.16 -16.10 -25.77
C SER A 651 43.63 -16.17 -25.35
N ASP A 652 43.85 -16.71 -24.16
CA ASP A 652 45.11 -17.20 -23.59
C ASP A 652 44.94 -18.72 -23.46
N LEU A 653 45.85 -19.54 -24.02
CA LEU A 653 45.67 -21.00 -24.12
C LEU A 653 46.49 -21.80 -23.09
N ASP A 654 47.57 -21.26 -22.54
CA ASP A 654 48.45 -21.93 -21.58
C ASP A 654 48.57 -21.19 -20.22
N GLY A 655 47.89 -20.05 -20.07
CA GLY A 655 47.57 -19.38 -18.81
C GLY A 655 48.63 -18.39 -18.34
N ASP A 656 49.33 -17.75 -19.27
CA ASP A 656 50.56 -16.99 -19.05
C ASP A 656 50.35 -15.47 -18.95
N GLY A 657 49.23 -14.96 -19.47
CA GLY A 657 48.86 -13.55 -19.45
C GLY A 657 49.21 -12.75 -20.71
N ILE A 658 49.75 -13.37 -21.75
CA ILE A 658 49.82 -12.81 -23.12
C ILE A 658 48.76 -13.50 -24.00
N GLY A 659 48.20 -12.76 -24.96
CA GLY A 659 47.17 -13.29 -25.87
C GLY A 659 47.77 -14.09 -27.04
N ASN A 660 47.02 -15.10 -27.49
CA ASN A 660 47.46 -16.07 -28.51
C ASN A 660 47.80 -15.47 -29.90
N ASN A 661 47.45 -14.22 -30.21
CA ASN A 661 47.84 -13.57 -31.47
C ASN A 661 49.16 -12.76 -31.34
N GLY A 662 49.51 -12.33 -30.13
CA GLY A 662 50.68 -11.52 -29.80
C GLY A 662 51.83 -12.30 -29.20
N ASP A 663 51.57 -13.47 -28.62
CA ASP A 663 52.58 -14.40 -28.12
C ASP A 663 53.29 -15.17 -29.26
N ALA A 664 54.60 -15.38 -29.09
CA ALA A 664 55.45 -16.19 -29.95
C ALA A 664 55.32 -17.70 -29.67
N PHE A 665 54.92 -18.13 -28.46
CA PHE A 665 54.88 -19.54 -28.05
C PHE A 665 53.55 -20.00 -27.41
N PRO A 666 52.37 -19.96 -28.09
CA PRO A 666 51.02 -20.09 -27.45
C PRO A 666 50.60 -21.48 -26.93
N PHE A 667 51.57 -22.27 -26.46
CA PHE A 667 51.46 -23.59 -25.87
C PHE A 667 52.59 -23.90 -24.84
N ASP A 668 53.47 -22.94 -24.52
CA ASP A 668 54.52 -23.06 -23.49
C ASP A 668 54.66 -21.76 -22.69
N SER A 669 53.77 -21.58 -21.70
CA SER A 669 53.65 -20.49 -20.69
C SER A 669 54.90 -20.20 -19.81
N SER A 670 56.07 -20.59 -20.30
CA SER A 670 57.38 -20.20 -19.79
C SER A 670 58.14 -19.28 -20.76
N GLN A 671 57.62 -19.05 -21.97
CA GLN A 671 58.22 -18.22 -23.03
C GLN A 671 57.15 -17.33 -23.68
N GLN A 672 57.48 -16.06 -23.94
CA GLN A 672 56.54 -15.04 -24.46
C GLN A 672 57.06 -14.28 -25.69
N SER A 673 58.34 -14.48 -26.05
CA SER A 673 59.05 -13.65 -27.01
C SER A 673 60.24 -14.42 -27.59
N ASP A 674 60.45 -14.26 -28.90
CA ASP A 674 61.54 -14.77 -29.71
C ASP A 674 62.17 -13.55 -30.40
N GLY A 675 63.27 -13.04 -29.84
CA GLY A 675 63.82 -11.73 -30.17
C GLY A 675 64.45 -11.61 -31.56
N ASP A 676 64.86 -12.74 -32.16
CA ASP A 676 65.57 -12.78 -33.45
C ASP A 676 65.05 -13.82 -34.47
N GLU A 677 63.93 -14.47 -34.18
CA GLU A 677 63.16 -15.41 -35.03
C GLU A 677 63.85 -16.77 -35.25
N ASP A 678 64.54 -17.30 -34.24
CA ASP A 678 65.29 -18.57 -34.32
C ASP A 678 64.51 -19.80 -33.78
N GLY A 679 63.51 -19.57 -32.90
CA GLY A 679 62.65 -20.60 -32.31
C GLY A 679 62.99 -21.04 -30.88
N TYR A 680 64.00 -20.44 -30.25
CA TYR A 680 64.18 -20.45 -28.78
C TYR A 680 63.65 -19.14 -28.17
N GLY A 681 63.29 -19.16 -26.89
CA GLY A 681 62.59 -18.02 -26.27
C GLY A 681 63.47 -17.20 -25.32
N ASP A 682 63.29 -15.87 -25.35
CA ASP A 682 64.11 -14.86 -24.66
C ASP A 682 64.15 -15.01 -23.12
N ASN A 683 63.19 -15.73 -22.52
CA ASN A 683 63.12 -15.85 -21.07
C ASN A 683 64.16 -16.86 -20.56
N LEU A 684 65.28 -16.34 -20.02
CA LEU A 684 66.33 -17.13 -19.37
C LEU A 684 65.87 -18.02 -18.20
N ALA A 685 64.67 -17.79 -17.64
CA ALA A 685 64.04 -18.65 -16.63
C ALA A 685 63.00 -19.62 -17.22
N GLY A 686 62.72 -19.51 -18.51
CA GLY A 686 61.79 -20.33 -19.28
C GLY A 686 62.37 -21.68 -19.67
N ARG A 687 61.58 -22.45 -20.42
CA ARG A 687 61.98 -23.73 -20.99
C ARG A 687 62.69 -23.52 -22.32
N LEU A 688 63.80 -24.23 -22.52
CA LEU A 688 64.68 -24.05 -23.69
C LEU A 688 64.99 -22.54 -23.92
N PRO A 689 65.58 -21.87 -22.92
CA PRO A 689 65.89 -20.45 -23.02
C PRO A 689 66.96 -20.22 -24.07
N ASP A 690 66.84 -19.13 -24.83
CA ASP A 690 67.95 -18.64 -25.63
C ASP A 690 68.98 -17.94 -24.72
N LEU A 691 70.25 -18.34 -24.84
CA LEU A 691 71.39 -17.72 -24.17
C LEU A 691 72.00 -16.54 -24.94
N PHE A 692 71.62 -16.32 -26.21
CA PHE A 692 72.12 -15.24 -27.07
C PHE A 692 71.04 -14.43 -27.85
N PRO A 693 70.06 -13.74 -27.21
CA PRO A 693 68.88 -13.09 -27.87
C PRO A 693 69.11 -11.88 -28.80
N ASP A 694 70.26 -11.83 -29.48
CA ASP A 694 70.69 -10.87 -30.50
C ASP A 694 71.36 -11.61 -31.71
N ASN A 695 71.36 -12.95 -31.75
CA ASN A 695 72.13 -13.81 -32.66
C ASN A 695 71.40 -15.13 -33.04
N PRO A 696 70.57 -15.15 -34.12
CA PRO A 696 69.67 -16.25 -34.53
C PRO A 696 70.41 -17.43 -35.17
N THR A 697 71.53 -17.81 -34.56
CA THR A 697 72.43 -18.89 -34.94
C THR A 697 73.15 -19.52 -33.73
N GLN A 698 72.95 -19.02 -32.51
CA GLN A 698 73.51 -19.54 -31.26
C GLN A 698 72.43 -19.48 -30.18
N TRP A 699 72.29 -20.54 -29.39
CA TRP A 699 71.28 -20.65 -28.33
C TRP A 699 71.75 -21.45 -27.10
N GLU A 700 72.96 -22.01 -27.15
CA GLU A 700 73.51 -22.94 -26.15
C GLU A 700 74.99 -22.60 -25.90
N ASP A 701 75.39 -22.64 -24.63
CA ASP A 701 76.73 -22.37 -24.08
C ASP A 701 76.94 -23.36 -22.92
N ILE A 702 77.57 -24.50 -23.23
CA ILE A 702 77.61 -25.69 -22.37
C ILE A 702 78.67 -25.64 -21.27
N ASP A 703 79.77 -24.92 -21.49
CA ASP A 703 80.87 -24.77 -20.51
C ASP A 703 80.86 -23.40 -19.79
N GLY A 704 80.20 -22.40 -20.37
CA GLY A 704 79.94 -21.08 -19.81
C GLY A 704 80.96 -20.01 -20.18
N ASP A 705 81.80 -20.21 -21.20
CA ASP A 705 82.84 -19.23 -21.60
C ASP A 705 82.25 -17.93 -22.20
N GLY A 706 81.00 -17.98 -22.67
CA GLY A 706 80.28 -16.87 -23.29
C GLY A 706 80.31 -16.85 -24.83
N LEU A 707 80.68 -17.96 -25.46
CA LEU A 707 80.59 -18.22 -26.90
C LEU A 707 79.58 -19.34 -27.19
N GLY A 708 79.00 -19.34 -28.39
CA GLY A 708 77.93 -20.27 -28.73
C GLY A 708 78.41 -21.61 -29.29
N ASP A 709 77.83 -22.71 -28.82
CA ASP A 709 78.17 -24.10 -29.20
C ASP A 709 77.90 -24.45 -30.67
N ASN A 710 76.99 -23.73 -31.35
CA ASN A 710 76.62 -24.07 -32.72
C ASN A 710 77.75 -23.67 -33.69
N GLN A 711 78.63 -24.63 -33.97
CA GLN A 711 79.73 -24.52 -34.94
C GLN A 711 79.30 -24.17 -36.39
N SER A 712 77.99 -24.16 -36.70
CA SER A 712 77.46 -23.70 -37.99
C SER A 712 77.01 -22.23 -37.97
N GLY A 713 76.93 -21.61 -36.78
CA GLY A 713 76.46 -20.25 -36.56
C GLY A 713 77.54 -19.17 -36.63
N THR A 714 77.20 -17.96 -36.17
CA THR A 714 78.14 -16.84 -36.07
C THR A 714 78.71 -16.72 -34.67
N ALA A 715 79.96 -16.25 -34.56
CA ALA A 715 80.71 -16.18 -33.29
C ALA A 715 80.76 -17.50 -32.48
N ALA A 716 80.71 -18.64 -33.17
CA ALA A 716 80.81 -19.95 -32.54
C ALA A 716 82.15 -20.16 -31.81
N ASP A 717 82.10 -20.91 -30.72
CA ASP A 717 83.26 -21.26 -29.91
C ASP A 717 84.36 -22.01 -30.72
N PRO A 718 85.65 -21.62 -30.57
CA PRO A 718 86.78 -22.37 -31.09
C PRO A 718 87.00 -23.82 -30.59
N SER A 719 86.60 -24.18 -29.36
CA SER A 719 87.27 -25.28 -28.61
C SER A 719 86.39 -26.34 -27.91
N LEU A 720 85.06 -26.26 -28.04
CA LEU A 720 83.98 -27.02 -27.38
C LEU A 720 84.34 -27.76 -26.08
N ASN A 721 83.82 -27.27 -24.95
CA ASN A 721 84.03 -27.83 -23.61
C ASN A 721 85.50 -27.64 -23.18
N ASP A 722 86.03 -26.42 -23.32
CA ASP A 722 87.38 -25.96 -22.98
C ASP A 722 87.30 -24.49 -22.54
N TYR A 723 86.83 -24.28 -21.32
CA TYR A 723 86.33 -22.98 -20.84
C TYR A 723 87.39 -21.86 -20.76
N ASP A 724 88.68 -22.19 -20.69
CA ASP A 724 89.74 -21.17 -20.75
C ASP A 724 90.59 -21.19 -22.03
N ASN A 725 90.30 -22.12 -22.94
CA ASN A 725 90.86 -22.20 -24.28
C ASN A 725 92.40 -22.39 -24.31
N ASP A 726 93.00 -23.03 -23.29
CA ASP A 726 94.44 -23.36 -23.30
C ASP A 726 94.78 -24.58 -24.20
N GLY A 727 93.78 -25.40 -24.52
CA GLY A 727 93.87 -26.54 -25.43
C GLY A 727 93.65 -27.91 -24.79
N TYR A 728 93.25 -27.97 -23.51
CA TYR A 728 92.80 -29.18 -22.83
C TYR A 728 91.32 -29.08 -22.44
N ASN A 729 90.52 -30.03 -22.92
CA ASN A 729 89.08 -30.11 -22.64
C ASN A 729 88.78 -30.30 -21.13
N ASP A 730 87.74 -29.62 -20.64
CA ASP A 730 87.27 -29.60 -19.23
C ASP A 730 87.15 -30.98 -18.57
N SER A 731 86.90 -32.05 -19.35
CA SER A 731 86.73 -33.41 -18.83
C SER A 731 88.04 -34.18 -18.58
N ILE A 732 89.19 -33.63 -19.02
CA ILE A 732 90.52 -34.21 -18.82
C ILE A 732 91.53 -33.26 -18.17
N ASP A 733 91.27 -31.95 -18.18
CA ASP A 733 92.03 -31.00 -17.38
C ASP A 733 91.63 -31.06 -15.89
N ILE A 734 92.61 -30.79 -15.03
CA ILE A 734 92.47 -30.70 -13.57
C ILE A 734 92.23 -29.27 -13.07
N LEU A 735 92.48 -28.25 -13.91
CA LEU A 735 92.17 -26.84 -13.62
C LEU A 735 91.36 -26.16 -14.74
N PRO A 736 90.13 -26.61 -15.11
CA PRO A 736 89.43 -26.20 -16.34
C PRO A 736 89.06 -24.72 -16.51
N LYS A 737 89.53 -23.85 -15.61
CA LYS A 737 89.32 -22.40 -15.59
C LYS A 737 90.62 -21.64 -15.24
N LEU A 738 91.81 -22.27 -15.35
CA LEU A 738 93.13 -21.69 -15.10
C LEU A 738 94.32 -22.39 -15.83
N ALA A 739 94.50 -22.09 -17.12
CA ALA A 739 95.56 -22.51 -18.03
C ALA A 739 96.95 -22.79 -17.39
N SER A 740 97.46 -24.02 -17.58
CA SER A 740 98.67 -24.51 -16.88
C SER A 740 99.63 -25.35 -17.76
N PRO A 741 100.45 -24.71 -18.63
CA PRO A 741 101.28 -25.45 -19.59
C PRO A 741 102.63 -25.92 -19.02
N GLY A 742 102.81 -27.24 -18.88
CA GLY A 742 104.13 -27.88 -18.74
C GLY A 742 104.51 -28.39 -17.34
N ASP A 743 103.51 -28.66 -16.50
CA ASP A 743 103.61 -29.37 -15.23
C ASP A 743 102.49 -30.45 -15.29
N HIS A 744 102.85 -31.73 -15.42
CA HIS A 744 101.92 -32.76 -15.92
C HIS A 744 100.85 -33.21 -14.92
N ASP A 745 101.10 -33.06 -13.62
CA ASP A 745 100.15 -33.41 -12.56
C ASP A 745 100.11 -32.43 -11.37
N ASN A 746 100.87 -31.33 -11.45
CA ASN A 746 100.57 -30.05 -10.80
C ASN A 746 100.68 -30.07 -9.27
N ASP A 747 101.70 -30.77 -8.75
CA ASP A 747 102.14 -30.62 -7.35
C ASP A 747 103.17 -29.49 -7.15
N GLY A 748 103.73 -28.97 -8.25
CA GLY A 748 104.71 -27.88 -8.29
C GLY A 748 106.16 -28.34 -8.51
N CYS A 749 106.40 -29.63 -8.73
CA CYS A 749 107.69 -30.20 -9.14
C CYS A 749 107.71 -30.40 -10.67
N LEU A 750 108.55 -29.65 -11.40
CA LEU A 750 108.61 -29.72 -12.87
C LEU A 750 109.25 -31.03 -13.37
N ASP A 751 108.70 -31.62 -14.45
CA ASP A 751 109.14 -32.86 -15.12
C ASP A 751 110.67 -33.05 -15.33
N GLU A 752 111.46 -31.97 -15.41
CA GLU A 752 112.91 -32.01 -15.61
C GLU A 752 113.74 -32.11 -14.31
N GLU A 753 113.17 -31.76 -13.15
CA GLU A 753 113.86 -31.78 -11.84
C GLU A 753 113.23 -32.76 -10.83
N ASP A 754 112.07 -33.34 -11.16
CA ASP A 754 111.35 -34.31 -10.34
C ASP A 754 111.86 -35.77 -10.47
N THR A 755 111.70 -36.55 -9.39
CA THR A 755 112.04 -37.97 -9.27
C THR A 755 110.89 -38.89 -9.71
N PHE A 756 109.61 -38.47 -9.64
CA PHE A 756 108.44 -39.31 -9.96
C PHE A 756 107.40 -38.64 -10.89
N PRO A 757 107.72 -38.24 -12.15
CA PRO A 757 106.96 -37.23 -12.94
C PRO A 757 105.58 -37.61 -13.52
N LEU A 758 104.82 -38.45 -12.80
CA LEU A 758 103.44 -38.89 -13.07
C LEU A 758 102.71 -39.23 -11.74
N ASN A 759 103.20 -38.73 -10.60
CA ASN A 759 102.61 -38.92 -9.28
C ASN A 759 102.77 -37.68 -8.37
N TYR A 760 101.78 -36.77 -8.45
CA TYR A 760 101.52 -35.50 -7.72
C TYR A 760 101.66 -35.47 -6.17
N LYS A 761 102.43 -36.39 -5.61
CA LYS A 761 102.56 -36.68 -4.18
C LYS A 761 103.99 -36.95 -3.73
N GLU A 762 104.93 -37.12 -4.66
CA GLU A 762 106.29 -37.58 -4.36
C GLU A 762 107.30 -36.85 -5.25
N CYS A 763 108.18 -36.03 -4.67
CA CYS A 763 109.28 -35.41 -5.43
C CYS A 763 110.69 -35.88 -5.02
N SER A 764 110.82 -36.75 -4.01
CA SER A 764 112.11 -37.04 -3.36
C SER A 764 112.20 -38.46 -2.75
N ASP A 765 113.45 -38.90 -2.57
CA ASP A 765 113.92 -40.18 -2.02
C ASP A 765 115.23 -39.85 -1.27
N PHE A 766 115.18 -39.77 0.07
CA PHE A 766 116.25 -39.16 0.88
C PHE A 766 117.36 -40.15 1.32
N ASP A 767 117.02 -41.38 1.69
CA ASP A 767 117.97 -42.44 2.07
C ASP A 767 118.56 -43.18 0.85
N GLY A 768 117.81 -43.30 -0.26
CA GLY A 768 118.22 -43.95 -1.50
C GLY A 768 117.82 -45.44 -1.66
N ASP A 769 116.86 -45.94 -0.88
CA ASP A 769 116.24 -47.28 -1.00
C ASP A 769 115.41 -47.43 -2.29
N GLY A 770 114.61 -46.40 -2.62
CA GLY A 770 113.79 -46.33 -3.84
C GLY A 770 112.27 -46.43 -3.65
N GLU A 771 111.75 -46.43 -2.43
CA GLU A 771 110.43 -45.82 -2.14
C GLU A 771 110.60 -44.28 -1.96
N GLY A 772 109.51 -43.50 -1.82
CA GLY A 772 109.55 -42.02 -1.80
C GLY A 772 109.18 -41.43 -0.44
N ASP A 773 109.64 -40.22 -0.14
CA ASP A 773 109.56 -39.57 1.19
C ASP A 773 108.12 -39.39 1.75
N ASN A 774 107.04 -39.56 0.98
CA ASN A 774 105.65 -39.52 1.49
C ASN A 774 104.99 -40.92 1.53
N ALA A 775 105.74 -41.97 1.20
CA ALA A 775 105.33 -43.37 1.19
C ALA A 775 106.19 -44.28 2.08
N ASP A 776 107.47 -43.96 2.28
CA ASP A 776 108.31 -44.61 3.30
C ASP A 776 107.89 -44.17 4.73
N THR A 777 108.57 -44.73 5.73
CA THR A 777 108.22 -44.63 7.14
C THR A 777 109.44 -44.59 8.10
N ASP A 778 110.66 -44.32 7.61
CA ASP A 778 111.93 -44.25 8.37
C ASP A 778 112.96 -43.45 7.51
N ASP A 779 112.58 -42.22 7.09
CA ASP A 779 113.14 -41.47 5.93
C ASP A 779 114.68 -41.21 5.96
N ASP A 780 115.35 -41.40 7.10
CA ASP A 780 116.82 -41.30 7.24
C ASP A 780 117.52 -42.59 7.72
N GLY A 781 116.76 -43.67 7.96
CA GLY A 781 117.26 -45.01 8.27
C GLY A 781 117.91 -45.18 9.66
N ASP A 782 117.66 -44.28 10.61
CA ASP A 782 118.07 -44.42 12.02
C ASP A 782 117.42 -45.65 12.72
N GLY A 783 116.15 -45.93 12.40
CA GLY A 783 115.34 -46.95 13.06
C GLY A 783 114.21 -46.42 13.97
N TRP A 784 113.89 -45.12 13.89
CA TRP A 784 112.65 -44.52 14.41
C TRP A 784 111.82 -43.99 13.24
N SER A 785 110.57 -44.42 13.15
CA SER A 785 109.68 -43.93 12.08
C SER A 785 109.33 -42.46 12.23
N ASP A 786 109.28 -41.71 11.13
CA ASP A 786 108.91 -40.29 10.98
C ASP A 786 107.63 -39.94 11.73
N THR A 787 106.66 -40.85 11.72
CA THR A 787 105.39 -40.68 12.44
C THR A 787 105.50 -40.75 13.97
N ASP A 788 106.55 -41.37 14.52
CA ASP A 788 106.92 -41.36 15.94
C ASP A 788 107.90 -40.20 16.25
N GLU A 789 108.83 -39.93 15.34
CA GLU A 789 109.76 -38.78 15.35
C GLU A 789 109.00 -37.44 15.44
N LEU A 790 108.15 -37.13 14.45
CA LEU A 790 107.31 -35.92 14.41
C LEU A 790 106.33 -35.85 15.58
N ARG A 791 105.76 -36.98 15.99
CA ARG A 791 104.82 -37.07 17.13
C ARG A 791 105.44 -36.65 18.45
N LEU A 792 106.75 -36.85 18.59
CA LEU A 792 107.49 -36.62 19.83
C LEU A 792 108.54 -35.49 19.69
N ASN A 793 108.66 -34.91 18.49
CA ASN A 793 109.38 -33.69 18.12
C ASN A 793 110.91 -33.82 17.96
N SER A 794 111.37 -34.88 17.30
CA SER A 794 112.68 -34.97 16.62
C SER A 794 112.54 -34.66 15.12
N ASN A 795 113.49 -35.06 14.26
CA ASN A 795 113.57 -34.64 12.86
C ASN A 795 113.86 -35.85 11.95
N PRO A 796 112.87 -36.36 11.18
CA PRO A 796 113.00 -37.61 10.40
C PRO A 796 114.03 -37.63 9.27
N LEU A 797 114.72 -36.51 9.03
CA LEU A 797 115.66 -36.32 7.91
C LEU A 797 117.08 -35.99 8.42
N ASP A 798 117.42 -36.35 9.66
CA ASP A 798 118.74 -36.19 10.29
C ASP A 798 118.92 -37.17 11.47
N SER A 799 119.42 -38.38 11.16
CA SER A 799 119.64 -39.60 11.99
C SER A 799 120.50 -39.45 13.25
N ALA A 800 120.21 -38.43 14.04
CA ALA A 800 121.00 -37.92 15.15
C ALA A 800 120.18 -37.26 16.28
N ASP A 801 118.86 -37.06 16.11
CA ASP A 801 117.93 -36.50 17.11
C ASP A 801 116.74 -37.45 17.33
N TYR A 802 116.27 -37.66 18.57
CA TYR A 802 115.19 -38.64 18.88
C TYR A 802 114.50 -38.39 20.27
N PRO A 803 113.25 -38.86 20.54
CA PRO A 803 112.28 -38.02 21.28
C PRO A 803 111.48 -38.62 22.49
N VAL A 804 110.49 -37.90 23.08
CA VAL A 804 109.74 -38.24 24.36
C VAL A 804 108.33 -37.56 24.57
N GLU A 805 107.37 -38.17 25.34
CA GLU A 805 105.88 -37.97 25.19
C GLU A 805 104.99 -37.20 26.24
N GLY A 806 103.76 -36.77 25.83
CA GLY A 806 102.52 -36.51 26.63
C GLY A 806 101.63 -35.30 26.18
N PHE A 807 100.32 -35.10 26.45
CA PHE A 807 99.21 -35.85 27.12
C PHE A 807 97.79 -35.17 26.89
N GLU A 808 96.64 -35.75 27.33
CA GLU A 808 95.23 -35.28 27.12
C GLU A 808 94.50 -34.76 28.40
N ILE A 809 93.39 -33.99 28.29
CA ILE A 809 92.50 -33.57 29.41
C ILE A 809 91.07 -34.14 29.28
N ILE A 810 90.68 -34.97 30.26
CA ILE A 810 89.35 -35.60 30.35
C ILE A 810 88.55 -35.01 31.53
N ILE A 811 87.26 -34.69 31.34
CA ILE A 811 86.36 -34.28 32.43
C ILE A 811 85.35 -35.41 32.74
N PRO A 812 85.50 -36.12 33.88
CA PRO A 812 84.59 -37.20 34.27
C PRO A 812 83.38 -36.71 35.07
N PHE A 813 82.22 -37.33 34.86
CA PHE A 813 81.04 -37.21 35.73
C PHE A 813 80.40 -38.58 36.01
N PRO A 814 79.51 -38.72 37.01
CA PRO A 814 78.92 -40.01 37.36
C PRO A 814 77.98 -40.56 36.28
N GLY A 815 78.54 -41.32 35.33
CA GLY A 815 77.81 -41.93 34.21
C GLY A 815 78.60 -41.99 32.90
N GLY A 816 79.64 -41.16 32.76
CA GLY A 816 80.48 -41.12 31.56
C GLY A 816 81.63 -40.12 31.66
N ALA A 817 82.47 -40.12 30.64
CA ALA A 817 83.52 -39.12 30.44
C ALA A 817 83.33 -38.48 29.06
N ILE A 818 83.65 -37.19 28.96
CA ILE A 818 83.73 -36.47 27.68
C ILE A 818 85.17 -35.93 27.60
N GLY A 819 85.90 -36.35 26.57
CA GLY A 819 87.10 -35.65 26.11
C GLY A 819 86.63 -34.43 25.33
N LEU A 820 87.05 -33.24 25.75
CA LEU A 820 86.64 -31.98 25.10
C LEU A 820 87.72 -31.58 24.11
N GLY A 821 87.41 -31.67 22.82
CA GLY A 821 88.30 -31.21 21.76
C GLY A 821 88.39 -29.69 21.75
N ALA A 822 89.36 -29.15 20.99
CA ALA A 822 89.54 -27.70 20.84
C ALA A 822 88.26 -26.96 20.35
N TRP A 823 87.38 -27.65 19.62
CA TRP A 823 86.12 -27.12 19.10
C TRP A 823 84.99 -27.07 20.14
N ASP A 824 84.92 -27.99 21.11
CA ASP A 824 83.88 -27.97 22.17
C ASP A 824 84.03 -26.76 23.10
N LEU A 825 85.28 -26.30 23.28
CA LEU A 825 85.61 -25.09 24.02
C LEU A 825 85.03 -23.81 23.37
N MET A 826 84.82 -23.81 22.05
CA MET A 826 84.35 -22.63 21.30
C MET A 826 82.91 -22.28 21.67
N GLY A 827 82.03 -23.27 21.77
CA GLY A 827 80.61 -23.09 22.10
C GLY A 827 80.36 -22.60 23.53
N ILE A 828 81.30 -22.85 24.45
CA ILE A 828 81.22 -22.44 25.87
C ILE A 828 81.41 -20.92 26.04
N VAL A 829 82.04 -20.24 25.07
CA VAL A 829 82.36 -18.80 25.15
C VAL A 829 81.16 -17.90 24.82
N VAL A 830 80.18 -18.38 24.05
CA VAL A 830 79.08 -17.55 23.49
C VAL A 830 77.79 -17.54 24.36
N GLY A 831 77.89 -17.95 25.62
CA GLY A 831 76.93 -17.57 26.67
C GLY A 831 75.62 -18.37 26.81
N ILE A 832 75.30 -19.30 25.91
CA ILE A 832 74.18 -20.24 26.13
C ILE A 832 74.67 -21.40 27.03
N PRO A 833 74.01 -21.72 28.17
CA PRO A 833 74.48 -22.80 29.02
C PRO A 833 74.28 -24.17 28.35
N LEU A 834 75.41 -24.84 28.06
CA LEU A 834 75.49 -26.09 27.29
C LEU A 834 74.54 -27.18 27.80
N PHE A 835 74.40 -27.32 29.13
CA PHE A 835 73.52 -28.30 29.76
C PHE A 835 72.02 -28.08 29.47
N THR A 836 71.55 -26.82 29.43
CA THR A 836 70.14 -26.54 29.10
C THR A 836 69.82 -26.81 27.63
N TRP A 837 70.77 -26.53 26.72
CA TRP A 837 70.62 -26.80 25.29
C TRP A 837 70.54 -28.32 25.01
N ILE A 838 71.49 -29.08 25.55
CA ILE A 838 71.55 -30.54 25.37
C ILE A 838 70.36 -31.25 26.04
N ALA A 839 69.99 -30.87 27.28
CA ALA A 839 68.91 -31.53 28.00
C ALA A 839 67.52 -31.32 27.35
N PHE A 840 67.24 -30.12 26.84
CA PHE A 840 65.96 -29.83 26.17
C PHE A 840 65.82 -30.61 24.85
N GLY A 841 66.90 -30.72 24.07
CA GLY A 841 66.91 -31.45 22.80
C GLY A 841 66.67 -32.96 22.94
N PHE A 842 67.30 -33.63 23.91
CA PHE A 842 67.16 -35.09 24.06
C PHE A 842 65.82 -35.54 24.65
N VAL A 843 65.25 -34.80 25.61
CA VAL A 843 64.00 -35.21 26.28
C VAL A 843 62.77 -34.99 25.38
N THR A 844 62.78 -33.96 24.53
CA THR A 844 61.63 -33.63 23.68
C THR A 844 61.55 -34.48 22.40
N ARG A 845 62.70 -34.79 21.75
CA ARG A 845 62.76 -35.58 20.50
C ARG A 845 62.06 -36.93 20.59
N ASN A 846 62.40 -37.74 21.61
CA ASN A 846 61.84 -39.09 21.75
C ASN A 846 60.33 -39.08 22.00
N ARG A 847 59.79 -38.06 22.68
CA ARG A 847 58.35 -37.93 22.91
C ARG A 847 57.58 -37.50 21.66
N ARG A 848 58.20 -36.69 20.79
CA ARG A 848 57.63 -36.29 19.49
C ARG A 848 57.61 -37.45 18.49
N CYS A 849 58.70 -38.21 18.40
CA CYS A 849 58.79 -39.42 17.57
C CYS A 849 57.64 -40.41 17.85
N LEU A 850 57.37 -40.68 19.14
CA LEU A 850 56.29 -41.56 19.57
C LEU A 850 54.88 -41.04 19.20
N GLY A 851 54.70 -39.72 19.03
CA GLY A 851 53.41 -39.14 18.60
C GLY A 851 53.09 -39.52 17.15
N PHE A 852 54.06 -39.33 16.25
CA PHE A 852 53.92 -39.73 14.84
C PHE A 852 53.78 -41.25 14.68
N GLU A 853 54.46 -42.05 15.51
CA GLU A 853 54.30 -43.51 15.53
C GLU A 853 52.86 -43.96 15.88
N VAL A 854 52.12 -43.19 16.70
CA VAL A 854 50.72 -43.48 17.04
C VAL A 854 49.77 -43.00 15.94
N MET A 855 49.99 -41.80 15.39
CA MET A 855 49.16 -41.25 14.31
C MET A 855 49.13 -42.18 13.09
N LEU A 856 50.28 -42.76 12.72
CA LEU A 856 50.37 -43.74 11.64
C LEU A 856 49.57 -45.03 11.93
N ASP A 857 49.59 -45.56 13.16
CA ASP A 857 48.87 -46.79 13.54
C ASP A 857 47.32 -46.60 13.59
N GLU A 858 46.87 -45.35 13.74
CA GLU A 858 45.44 -44.99 13.82
C GLU A 858 44.80 -44.67 12.46
N ALA A 859 45.58 -44.27 11.44
CA ALA A 859 45.09 -43.92 10.08
C ALA A 859 44.33 -45.06 9.38
N ARG A 860 43.25 -44.74 8.64
CA ARG A 860 42.40 -45.74 7.94
C ARG A 860 42.19 -45.43 6.45
N THR A 861 42.68 -44.30 5.96
CA THR A 861 42.62 -43.86 4.57
C THR A 861 44.01 -43.43 4.07
N LYS A 862 44.21 -43.44 2.75
CA LYS A 862 45.49 -43.03 2.12
C LYS A 862 45.77 -41.54 2.33
N GLN A 863 44.73 -40.71 2.33
CA GLN A 863 44.82 -39.25 2.48
C GLN A 863 45.24 -38.82 3.91
N GLU A 864 44.77 -39.51 4.95
CA GLU A 864 45.30 -39.34 6.32
C GLU A 864 46.79 -39.67 6.41
N LEU A 865 47.23 -40.74 5.72
CA LEU A 865 48.61 -41.24 5.77
C LEU A 865 49.62 -40.23 5.21
N GLU A 866 49.27 -39.55 4.12
CA GLU A 866 50.09 -38.51 3.48
C GLU A 866 50.17 -37.24 4.34
N ASP A 867 49.04 -36.81 4.91
CA ASP A 867 48.96 -35.60 5.74
C ASP A 867 49.71 -35.75 7.09
N ILE A 868 49.84 -36.98 7.60
CA ILE A 868 50.71 -37.31 8.75
C ILE A 868 52.19 -37.27 8.36
N ALA A 869 52.56 -37.76 7.16
CA ALA A 869 53.94 -37.79 6.69
C ALA A 869 54.52 -36.38 6.46
N LEU A 870 53.74 -35.48 5.83
CA LEU A 870 54.12 -34.08 5.61
C LEU A 870 54.53 -33.38 6.93
N LYS A 871 53.78 -33.66 8.01
CA LYS A 871 54.03 -33.11 9.36
C LYS A 871 55.29 -33.70 10.00
N ALA A 872 55.69 -34.93 9.64
CA ALA A 872 56.93 -35.55 10.10
C ALA A 872 58.17 -34.99 9.37
N GLU A 873 58.09 -34.75 8.06
CA GLU A 873 59.17 -34.12 7.27
C GLU A 873 59.47 -32.69 7.73
N TYR A 874 58.44 -31.88 7.96
CA TYR A 874 58.59 -30.52 8.49
C TYR A 874 59.29 -30.52 9.87
N ALA A 875 58.99 -31.52 10.71
CA ALA A 875 59.66 -31.72 12.00
C ALA A 875 61.13 -32.19 11.89
N LEU A 876 61.53 -32.80 10.76
CA LEU A 876 62.94 -33.12 10.46
C LEU A 876 63.71 -31.88 10.00
N MET A 877 63.14 -31.06 9.11
CA MET A 877 63.75 -29.80 8.65
C MET A 877 64.07 -28.86 9.82
N LEU A 878 63.10 -28.67 10.73
CA LEU A 878 63.27 -27.87 11.95
C LEU A 878 64.16 -28.54 13.03
N ARG A 879 64.81 -29.68 12.71
CA ARG A 879 65.63 -30.52 13.61
C ARG A 879 64.89 -31.00 14.88
N LEU A 880 63.56 -30.91 14.92
CA LEU A 880 62.71 -31.35 16.04
C LEU A 880 62.66 -32.88 16.18
N LEU A 881 62.99 -33.60 15.10
CA LEU A 881 63.30 -35.04 15.04
C LEU A 881 64.78 -35.23 14.61
N GLY A 882 65.37 -36.38 14.92
CA GLY A 882 66.72 -36.76 14.48
C GLY A 882 66.73 -37.56 13.16
N PRO A 883 67.83 -37.58 12.38
CA PRO A 883 67.89 -38.33 11.12
C PRO A 883 67.55 -39.83 11.28
N HIS A 884 68.09 -40.49 12.31
CA HIS A 884 67.76 -41.87 12.66
C HIS A 884 66.30 -42.08 13.14
N GLN A 885 65.56 -41.02 13.45
CA GLN A 885 64.13 -41.08 13.80
C GLN A 885 63.27 -40.91 12.55
N GLY A 886 63.63 -40.00 11.63
CA GLY A 886 62.94 -39.86 10.34
C GLY A 886 62.96 -41.15 9.51
N ILE A 887 64.13 -41.78 9.38
CA ILE A 887 64.31 -43.08 8.70
C ILE A 887 63.44 -44.19 9.32
N ARG A 888 63.03 -44.06 10.59
CA ARG A 888 62.12 -45.02 11.26
C ARG A 888 60.64 -44.74 10.99
N LEU A 889 60.26 -43.48 10.75
CA LEU A 889 58.88 -43.09 10.43
C LEU A 889 58.51 -43.40 8.98
N GLU A 890 59.36 -43.06 8.01
CA GLU A 890 59.09 -43.38 6.59
C GLU A 890 58.96 -44.88 6.33
N ARG A 891 59.68 -45.70 7.11
CA ARG A 891 59.52 -47.16 7.08
C ARG A 891 58.12 -47.60 7.51
N LEU A 892 57.56 -47.00 8.56
CA LEU A 892 56.21 -47.33 9.06
C LEU A 892 55.13 -46.84 8.10
N ARG A 893 55.32 -45.66 7.47
CA ARG A 893 54.45 -45.16 6.40
C ARG A 893 54.36 -46.16 5.24
N ALA A 894 55.49 -46.60 4.71
CA ALA A 894 55.54 -47.53 3.58
C ALA A 894 54.94 -48.91 3.94
N GLU A 895 55.21 -49.44 5.15
CA GLU A 895 54.62 -50.69 5.63
C GLU A 895 53.09 -50.61 5.87
N LEU A 896 52.49 -49.39 5.88
CA LEU A 896 51.04 -49.18 5.98
C LEU A 896 50.36 -48.88 4.63
N ASP A 897 51.05 -48.20 3.72
CA ASP A 897 50.53 -47.89 2.38
C ASP A 897 50.32 -49.18 1.56
N ASP A 898 51.30 -50.09 1.63
CA ASP A 898 51.23 -51.48 1.13
C ASP A 898 50.04 -52.27 1.73
N ALA A 899 49.54 -51.89 2.90
CA ALA A 899 48.43 -52.57 3.58
C ALA A 899 47.06 -52.00 3.18
N LEU A 900 46.96 -50.67 2.98
CA LEU A 900 45.74 -50.00 2.50
C LEU A 900 45.41 -50.41 1.06
N ASP A 901 46.42 -50.49 0.18
CA ASP A 901 46.24 -50.99 -1.19
C ASP A 901 45.96 -52.51 -1.24
N GLY A 902 46.06 -53.22 -0.09
CA GLY A 902 45.86 -54.66 0.05
C GLY A 902 44.45 -55.10 0.49
N GLU A 903 43.70 -54.28 1.25
CA GLU A 903 42.34 -54.59 1.68
C GLU A 903 41.29 -53.77 0.92
N GLY A 904 40.78 -54.34 -0.18
CA GLY A 904 39.76 -53.72 -1.03
C GLY A 904 38.41 -53.51 -0.34
N MET A 905 38.28 -52.43 0.44
CA MET A 905 37.02 -51.90 0.94
C MET A 905 36.39 -50.95 -0.08
N GLN A 906 35.06 -51.01 -0.19
CA GLN A 906 34.26 -50.34 -1.22
C GLN A 906 33.01 -49.78 -0.55
N PHE A 907 32.74 -48.47 -0.70
CA PHE A 907 31.48 -47.85 -0.30
C PHE A 907 31.08 -46.75 -1.28
N ASP A 908 29.76 -46.56 -1.43
CA ASP A 908 29.15 -45.51 -2.25
C ASP A 908 29.28 -44.13 -1.59
N GLU A 909 29.51 -43.09 -2.38
CA GLU A 909 29.34 -41.71 -1.93
C GLU A 909 27.86 -41.31 -1.97
N ASN A 910 27.26 -41.19 -0.80
CA ASN A 910 26.07 -40.38 -0.57
C ASN A 910 26.03 -39.97 0.91
N GLN A 911 25.55 -38.75 1.19
CA GLN A 911 25.34 -38.16 2.53
C GLN A 911 26.55 -37.53 3.27
N THR A 912 26.89 -36.30 2.86
CA THR A 912 26.99 -35.04 3.65
C THR A 912 27.84 -34.94 4.94
N ASP A 913 28.50 -33.79 5.08
CA ASP A 913 29.31 -33.30 6.21
C ASP A 913 28.59 -33.12 7.57
N MET A 914 29.37 -33.01 8.66
CA MET A 914 29.54 -31.77 9.48
C MET A 914 30.12 -32.03 10.90
N VAL A 915 30.48 -30.93 11.59
CA VAL A 915 30.61 -30.73 13.07
C VAL A 915 32.00 -30.85 13.72
N ASP A 916 32.79 -29.78 13.57
CA ASP A 916 33.22 -28.83 14.63
C ASP A 916 34.18 -29.16 15.79
N GLN A 917 35.16 -28.25 15.95
CA GLN A 917 35.63 -27.57 17.20
C GLN A 917 36.34 -28.40 18.31
N GLU A 918 37.26 -27.87 19.14
CA GLU A 918 37.69 -26.48 19.43
C GLU A 918 39.14 -26.41 20.06
N LEU A 919 39.60 -25.18 20.38
CA LEU A 919 40.63 -24.74 21.38
C LEU A 919 42.13 -24.58 21.01
N ASP A 920 42.48 -23.33 20.62
CA ASP A 920 43.31 -22.35 21.39
C ASP A 920 44.77 -22.68 21.85
N GLN A 921 45.79 -21.77 21.82
CA GLN A 921 45.81 -20.30 21.97
C GLN A 921 47.24 -19.68 21.82
N MET A 922 47.34 -18.33 21.95
CA MET A 922 48.52 -17.42 22.08
C MET A 922 49.14 -16.91 20.76
N ASP A 923 48.81 -15.72 20.22
CA ASP A 923 48.91 -14.30 20.69
C ASP A 923 50.35 -13.76 20.88
N ILE A 924 50.73 -12.74 20.08
CA ILE A 924 51.33 -11.45 20.51
C ILE A 924 51.30 -10.41 19.35
N ARG A 925 50.28 -9.52 19.37
CA ARG A 925 50.22 -8.00 19.29
C ARG A 925 51.29 -7.17 18.52
N ASP A 926 51.08 -5.92 18.09
CA ASP A 926 50.29 -4.76 18.61
C ASP A 926 49.63 -3.83 17.53
N GLU A 927 48.48 -3.21 17.89
CA GLU A 927 47.96 -1.81 17.67
C GLU A 927 48.19 -1.00 16.34
N MET A 928 47.29 -0.15 15.79
CA MET A 928 45.98 0.47 16.19
C MET A 928 45.18 0.99 14.92
N PRO A 929 43.92 1.55 15.00
CA PRO A 929 42.89 1.49 13.94
C PRO A 929 42.19 2.80 13.46
N GLU A 930 41.24 2.69 12.49
CA GLU A 930 39.96 3.44 12.28
C GLU A 930 39.04 2.55 11.37
N ILE A 931 37.77 2.17 11.69
CA ILE A 931 36.47 2.90 11.76
C ILE A 931 35.87 3.20 10.34
N GLU A 932 34.64 2.84 9.94
CA GLU A 932 33.58 1.91 10.46
C GLU A 932 32.45 1.71 9.39
N LEU A 933 31.38 0.96 9.74
CA LEU A 933 30.07 0.76 9.04
C LEU A 933 29.99 -0.33 7.94
N ALA A 934 28.99 -1.24 7.92
CA ALA A 934 28.05 -1.68 8.97
C ALA A 934 27.45 -3.07 8.65
N ASP A 935 27.29 -3.93 9.66
CA ASP A 935 26.60 -5.25 9.57
C ASP A 935 25.08 -5.12 9.78
N ASN A 936 24.30 -6.04 9.21
CA ASN A 936 22.89 -6.25 9.56
C ASN A 936 22.71 -6.76 11.01
N PRO A 937 21.69 -6.29 11.76
CA PRO A 937 21.12 -7.02 12.90
C PRO A 937 20.19 -8.13 12.36
N LYS A 938 20.23 -9.41 12.74
CA LYS A 938 20.54 -10.12 14.02
C LYS A 938 19.44 -10.11 15.09
N GLY A 939 18.21 -10.41 14.65
CA GLY A 939 17.20 -11.16 15.42
C GLY A 939 16.56 -10.47 16.64
N PRO A 940 15.63 -11.17 17.33
CA PRO A 940 14.89 -10.61 18.47
C PRO A 940 15.84 -10.24 19.64
N PRO A 941 15.74 -9.03 20.20
CA PRO A 941 16.74 -8.51 21.13
C PRO A 941 16.76 -9.29 22.45
N ALA A 942 17.97 -9.63 22.90
CA ALA A 942 18.23 -10.54 24.02
C ALA A 942 17.59 -10.16 25.37
N SER A 943 17.07 -8.94 25.54
CA SER A 943 16.26 -8.54 26.69
C SER A 943 14.87 -9.17 26.70
N ILE A 944 14.29 -9.47 25.53
CA ILE A 944 12.95 -10.07 25.39
C ILE A 944 13.02 -11.57 25.70
N VAL A 945 14.04 -12.25 25.19
CA VAL A 945 14.33 -13.68 25.42
C VAL A 945 14.50 -14.02 26.92
N ALA A 946 14.78 -13.03 27.77
CA ALA A 946 14.90 -13.22 29.21
C ALA A 946 13.56 -13.42 29.95
N GLU A 947 12.43 -12.92 29.44
CA GLU A 947 11.11 -13.03 30.11
C GLU A 947 10.27 -14.21 29.58
N GLY A 948 10.88 -15.40 29.56
CA GLY A 948 10.14 -16.67 29.46
C GLY A 948 9.80 -17.16 28.05
N MET A 949 10.14 -16.40 27.00
CA MET A 949 10.14 -16.90 25.62
C MET A 949 11.22 -17.96 25.45
N THR A 950 10.83 -19.24 25.50
CA THR A 950 11.75 -20.34 25.21
C THR A 950 11.98 -20.44 23.71
N SER A 951 13.24 -20.69 23.30
CA SER A 951 13.58 -21.12 21.94
C SER A 951 12.76 -22.36 21.57
N GLY A 952 11.74 -22.14 20.75
CA GLY A 952 10.98 -23.16 20.04
C GLY A 952 11.47 -23.23 18.60
N LYS A 953 11.32 -24.39 17.96
CA LYS A 953 11.63 -24.51 16.53
C LYS A 953 10.60 -23.75 15.71
N ASN A 954 11.05 -23.09 14.65
CA ASN A 954 10.17 -22.60 13.58
C ASN A 954 9.30 -23.75 13.07
N THR A 955 8.01 -23.49 12.97
CA THR A 955 6.99 -24.38 12.39
C THR A 955 6.30 -23.62 11.27
N SER A 956 6.23 -24.21 10.08
CA SER A 956 5.76 -23.57 8.83
C SER A 956 4.24 -23.29 8.78
N GLU A 957 3.51 -23.57 9.85
CA GLU A 957 2.06 -23.37 9.96
C GLU A 957 1.75 -22.85 11.37
N ALA A 958 1.63 -21.53 11.53
CA ALA A 958 1.15 -20.88 12.75
C ALA A 958 0.13 -19.80 12.39
N GLU A 959 -1.04 -19.78 13.05
CA GLU A 959 -2.03 -18.73 12.82
C GLU A 959 -1.51 -17.37 13.34
N PRO A 960 -1.66 -16.28 12.56
CA PRO A 960 -1.18 -14.97 12.94
C PRO A 960 -1.86 -14.44 14.22
N PRO A 961 -1.16 -13.62 15.03
CA PRO A 961 -1.78 -12.90 16.13
C PRO A 961 -2.91 -11.99 15.68
N SER A 962 -3.88 -11.74 16.56
CA SER A 962 -4.87 -10.67 16.32
C SER A 962 -4.15 -9.33 16.18
N PRO A 963 -4.59 -8.40 15.31
CA PRO A 963 -3.96 -7.08 15.18
C PRO A 963 -3.92 -6.30 16.50
N ASN A 964 -4.94 -6.53 17.34
CA ASN A 964 -5.06 -5.98 18.70
C ASN A 964 -4.19 -6.69 19.77
N ALA A 965 -3.38 -7.68 19.40
CA ALA A 965 -2.38 -8.24 20.29
C ALA A 965 -1.29 -7.21 20.58
N VAL A 966 -0.71 -7.29 21.78
CA VAL A 966 0.35 -6.40 22.26
C VAL A 966 1.55 -7.28 22.61
N GLY A 967 2.67 -7.00 21.97
CA GLY A 967 3.95 -7.65 22.19
C GLY A 967 4.87 -6.85 23.12
N ILE A 968 6.16 -7.08 22.98
CA ILE A 968 7.23 -6.41 23.74
C ILE A 968 8.07 -5.60 22.76
N VAL A 969 8.10 -4.28 22.94
CA VAL A 969 8.92 -3.38 22.13
C VAL A 969 10.40 -3.54 22.48
N GLY A 970 11.22 -3.86 21.48
CA GLY A 970 12.66 -4.00 21.58
C GLY A 970 13.42 -2.68 21.50
N GLN A 971 14.75 -2.75 21.55
CA GLN A 971 15.66 -1.60 21.36
C GLN A 971 16.08 -1.42 19.90
N ASP A 972 15.68 -2.35 19.04
CA ASP A 972 15.77 -2.40 17.59
C ASP A 972 14.71 -1.55 16.86
N GLY A 973 13.59 -1.23 17.54
CA GLY A 973 12.47 -0.49 16.98
C GLY A 973 11.27 -1.37 16.57
N TYR A 974 11.31 -2.67 16.85
CA TYR A 974 10.24 -3.63 16.55
C TYR A 974 9.46 -4.03 17.82
N GLU A 975 8.18 -4.37 17.65
CA GLU A 975 7.35 -5.01 18.66
C GLU A 975 7.32 -6.52 18.39
N TRP A 976 7.66 -7.34 19.39
CA TRP A 976 7.84 -8.79 19.25
C TRP A 976 6.81 -9.59 20.07
N LEU A 977 6.28 -10.67 19.51
CA LEU A 977 5.28 -11.53 20.15
C LEU A 977 5.53 -13.01 19.83
N GLN A 978 5.30 -13.91 20.79
CA GLN A 978 5.39 -15.36 20.59
C GLN A 978 3.98 -15.97 20.72
N GLN A 979 3.45 -16.50 19.61
CA GLN A 979 2.10 -17.10 19.53
C GLN A 979 2.13 -18.33 18.61
N GLY A 980 1.34 -19.36 18.93
CA GLY A 980 1.26 -20.62 18.17
C GLY A 980 2.47 -21.55 18.32
N GLY A 981 3.63 -21.00 18.65
CA GLY A 981 4.94 -21.67 18.65
C GLY A 981 5.98 -20.90 17.83
N ALA A 982 5.52 -20.03 16.93
CA ALA A 982 6.33 -19.11 16.14
C ALA A 982 6.57 -17.78 16.87
N THR A 983 7.57 -17.05 16.40
CA THR A 983 7.90 -15.67 16.78
C THR A 983 7.37 -14.73 15.69
N TRP A 984 6.81 -13.60 16.10
CA TRP A 984 6.23 -12.59 15.21
C TRP A 984 6.78 -11.20 15.53
N HIS A 985 6.93 -10.36 14.51
CA HIS A 985 7.33 -8.95 14.66
C HIS A 985 6.45 -7.98 13.87
N ARG A 986 6.51 -6.71 14.25
CA ARG A 986 6.07 -5.55 13.45
C ARG A 986 6.79 -4.28 13.90
N ALA A 987 6.69 -3.19 13.15
CA ALA A 987 7.25 -1.91 13.57
C ALA A 987 6.60 -1.38 14.86
N ALA A 988 7.39 -0.91 15.84
CA ALA A 988 6.86 -0.59 17.16
C ALA A 988 5.91 0.62 17.15
N ASN A 989 4.68 0.43 17.64
CA ASN A 989 3.59 1.40 17.65
C ASN A 989 3.03 1.78 16.25
N SER A 990 3.31 0.99 15.20
CA SER A 990 2.70 1.19 13.87
C SER A 990 1.19 0.94 13.88
N GLY A 991 0.76 -0.08 14.62
CA GLY A 991 -0.59 -0.65 14.50
C GLY A 991 -0.77 -1.58 13.29
N SER A 992 0.30 -1.88 12.55
CA SER A 992 0.28 -2.83 11.43
C SER A 992 0.02 -4.26 11.87
N ASP A 993 -0.22 -5.14 10.90
CA ASP A 993 -0.27 -6.57 11.10
C ASP A 993 1.09 -7.17 11.51
N TRP A 994 1.05 -8.46 11.84
CA TRP A 994 2.16 -9.22 12.40
C TRP A 994 2.80 -10.10 11.33
N GLU A 995 4.10 -9.94 11.13
CA GLU A 995 4.92 -10.76 10.23
C GLU A 995 5.54 -11.93 11.02
N GLN A 996 5.60 -13.13 10.45
CA GLN A 996 6.27 -14.26 11.10
C GLN A 996 7.78 -14.15 10.90
N TRP A 997 8.53 -14.17 12.00
CA TRP A 997 9.98 -14.19 11.95
C TRP A 997 10.50 -15.59 11.59
N LEU A 998 11.39 -15.64 10.60
CA LEU A 998 12.11 -16.83 10.16
C LEU A 998 13.62 -16.58 10.32
N ASP A 999 14.35 -17.63 10.71
CA ASP A 999 15.81 -17.69 10.63
C ASP A 999 16.15 -18.40 9.31
N ASP A 1000 16.86 -17.71 8.41
CA ASP A 1000 17.57 -18.27 7.24
C ASP A 1000 19.10 -18.11 7.44
#